data_AF-A0A0S8IV64-F1
#
_entry.id   AF-A0A0S8IV64-F1
#
_cell.length_a   1.000
_cell.length_b   1.000
_cell.length_c   1.000
_cell.angle_alpha   90.00
_cell.angle_beta   90.00
_cell.angle_gamma   90.00
#
_symmetry.space_group_name_H-M   'P 1'
#
loop_
_entity.id
_entity.type
_entity.pdbx_description
1 polymer ?
#
loop_
_entity_poly.entity_id
_entity_poly.type
_entity_poly.pdbx_seq_one_letter_code
_entity_poly.pdbx_strand_id
1 'polypeptide(L)'
;MRLTWTLIFTIVLISVLLWQSSESVAFEEIYARIWVTSTEEKGMLLGEKGLIVDAAGPNWVDVVINSERLDDLLAKGYNVEVVFWTPEERNTKLFGKDWDRQFHSYSDMVAEMQQAASDHSDIIILDTLGYSVEGRMILGAKISDNPTLEEDEPEFRIIGCHHGNEYMSVEMPLLMLEYLTDNYGSVPQVTHLVNDLETWIIPMMNPDGRTAGTRGNANGVDLNRDYGYLWNHYSPGIFSQVETRVIREHGMKNNFSISLSFHTSGDIVNHVWNYKDFPVADSAFIVDISTEYGSYNGYWVVEGYQWYQVYGDCNDWSYGSRSSIDATIETDNYNIPNVWNQNRNAILAMMERADDGVRGIVTDASTGEPLEAMVTCMELGLLVFTDPVVGDYQKNFLPGTYTLKFSANGYRDTTIPGVVVSGGSPTTLNVALRPALDLFAVHVISCYFYDPYSWPNQYPNNPTNASAALGLPDGIFASLGRGGHVELDMGEVTPIVDVEGDDFTIHEVGTSDGYHVYWSSLPYGGSWNYIGNGYGTTSFDISSLSTDTIRYLMIVDDNDGSATEWYPGCDIDAITHARQVTGPYVTLYTYYVDDDSLDLSLGNNDGNVDFGETIELTMVLENIGDSIAYDVEAILRTTHPLVSVIDSQQIFGDIPAGDTMASSAEFVFSVSTEIVDGEIIPFHLDINATNGSWGYEGPNILVNAPLLVYHALDVDDIVGNGDGKADPGETCYLTVTLENEGGYEGKQVEAILVSNDFYVNVISGTSSYPDMLPESTGVSLTPYQVTISEECPEGHSASLILEIDAFGPYSSVDTFALIIGQKPILFVDDDGGEAYEYYFLTALDSLGITYDVWTYETLDAPADSVLELYQTVVWTTGPDYGSMATPQTLTATDRTRLMTYLDNGGNLFLSSQDLLHDNGLNTFVTDYLHVVDYAEDKNINSAAGLVSDTISDGMAFTLNYPFYNFSDCIVPGSGATGIFYQTGKASSAFEERVPHDRLSSAGTSDLLDSCALRYPASGQSTYKVVFFAFPFEAVPPAGVYPNNSHTLMRRIMGWFGLEKPSYIRGDANGDGIIDLGDILYLVSYLYKSGPASDPFEAGDADCDGDIDLGDLLYLVSYLYKGGPAPGC
;
A
#
# COMPACT_ATOMS: atom_id res chain seq x y z
N MET A 1 -37.56 3.24 67.24
CA MET A 1 -37.09 1.90 66.82
C MET A 1 -38.20 1.02 66.19
N ARG A 2 -39.14 1.61 65.43
CA ARG A 2 -40.15 0.92 64.59
C ARG A 2 -40.49 1.72 63.31
N LEU A 3 -39.61 2.65 62.91
CA LEU A 3 -39.82 3.57 61.77
C LEU A 3 -38.72 3.45 60.69
N THR A 4 -37.68 2.64 60.92
CA THR A 4 -36.58 2.44 59.97
C THR A 4 -36.68 1.15 59.16
N TRP A 5 -37.58 0.22 59.53
CA TRP A 5 -37.74 -1.04 58.81
C TRP A 5 -38.77 -0.98 57.68
N THR A 6 -39.74 -0.06 57.73
CA THR A 6 -40.77 0.08 56.69
C THR A 6 -40.27 0.87 55.48
N LEU A 7 -39.29 1.77 55.64
CA LEU A 7 -38.72 2.52 54.50
C LEU A 7 -37.75 1.64 53.68
N ILE A 8 -36.97 0.79 54.34
CA ILE A 8 -36.04 -0.14 53.68
C ILE A 8 -36.81 -1.25 52.96
N PHE A 9 -37.92 -1.74 53.52
CA PHE A 9 -38.75 -2.75 52.82
C PHE A 9 -39.50 -2.17 51.62
N THR A 10 -39.89 -0.89 51.62
CA THR A 10 -40.54 -0.26 50.47
C THR A 10 -39.54 0.12 49.38
N ILE A 11 -38.30 0.51 49.74
CA ILE A 11 -37.24 0.76 48.75
C ILE A 11 -36.76 -0.57 48.14
N VAL A 12 -36.65 -1.65 48.93
CA VAL A 12 -36.28 -2.98 48.42
C VAL A 12 -37.43 -3.64 47.63
N LEU A 13 -38.70 -3.42 47.97
CA LEU A 13 -39.81 -3.91 47.13
C LEU A 13 -39.99 -3.10 45.84
N ILE A 14 -39.71 -1.79 45.85
CA ILE A 14 -39.74 -0.97 44.61
C ILE A 14 -38.55 -1.33 43.72
N SER A 15 -37.38 -1.61 44.29
CA SER A 15 -36.23 -2.09 43.49
C SER A 15 -36.38 -3.54 43.03
N VAL A 16 -37.16 -4.40 43.72
CA VAL A 16 -37.44 -5.78 43.28
C VAL A 16 -38.68 -5.89 42.38
N LEU A 17 -39.59 -4.91 42.40
CA LEU A 17 -40.73 -4.83 41.45
C LEU A 17 -40.43 -4.00 40.19
N LEU A 18 -39.39 -3.15 40.20
CA LEU A 18 -38.78 -2.57 39.00
C LEU A 18 -37.71 -3.48 38.38
N TRP A 19 -37.40 -4.60 39.04
CA TRP A 19 -36.59 -5.71 38.52
C TRP A 19 -37.50 -6.88 38.11
N GLN A 20 -38.63 -6.56 37.48
CA GLN A 20 -39.25 -7.44 36.50
C GLN A 20 -38.73 -6.96 35.16
N SER A 21 -37.85 -7.78 34.57
CA SER A 21 -37.47 -7.77 33.16
C SER A 21 -38.03 -6.57 32.39
N SER A 22 -37.24 -5.49 32.28
CA SER A 22 -37.08 -4.97 30.94
C SER A 22 -36.51 -6.15 30.16
N GLU A 23 -37.39 -6.98 29.59
CA GLU A 23 -37.05 -7.57 28.31
C GLU A 23 -36.63 -6.34 27.51
N SER A 24 -35.32 -6.23 27.24
CA SER A 24 -34.88 -5.44 26.10
C SER A 24 -35.85 -5.85 25.00
N VAL A 25 -36.60 -4.89 24.47
CA VAL A 25 -37.42 -5.16 23.30
C VAL A 25 -36.38 -5.46 22.23
N ALA A 26 -36.05 -6.74 22.06
CA ALA A 26 -35.11 -7.18 21.07
C ALA A 26 -35.58 -6.57 19.76
N PHE A 27 -34.71 -5.75 19.16
CA PHE A 27 -35.03 -5.12 17.90
C PHE A 27 -35.26 -6.26 16.90
N GLU A 28 -36.37 -6.20 16.19
CA GLU A 28 -36.71 -7.22 15.21
C GLU A 28 -35.77 -7.09 14.01
N GLU A 29 -34.83 -8.02 13.87
CA GLU A 29 -33.93 -8.11 12.71
C GLU A 29 -34.48 -9.11 11.69
N ILE A 30 -34.92 -8.59 10.55
CA ILE A 30 -35.39 -9.33 9.38
C ILE A 30 -34.33 -9.17 8.28
N TYR A 31 -33.87 -10.28 7.73
CA TYR A 31 -32.96 -10.28 6.59
C TYR A 31 -33.79 -10.38 5.31
N ALA A 32 -33.73 -9.35 4.49
CA ALA A 32 -34.53 -9.25 3.29
C ALA A 32 -33.66 -8.95 2.06
N ARG A 33 -33.94 -9.64 0.96
CA ARG A 33 -33.37 -9.38 -0.35
C ARG A 33 -34.25 -8.43 -1.12
N ILE A 34 -33.70 -7.31 -1.55
CA ILE A 34 -34.37 -6.34 -2.41
C ILE A 34 -33.81 -6.51 -3.82
N TRP A 35 -34.67 -6.91 -4.76
CA TRP A 35 -34.29 -7.03 -6.16
C TRP A 35 -34.34 -5.66 -6.83
N VAL A 36 -33.27 -5.31 -7.55
CA VAL A 36 -33.11 -4.05 -8.28
C VAL A 36 -32.89 -4.33 -9.76
N THR A 37 -33.39 -3.45 -10.61
CA THR A 37 -33.40 -3.62 -12.07
C THR A 37 -32.38 -2.77 -12.82
N SER A 38 -31.74 -1.83 -12.12
CA SER A 38 -30.66 -0.99 -12.64
C SER A 38 -29.72 -0.53 -11.53
N THR A 39 -28.52 -0.11 -11.90
CA THR A 39 -27.57 0.55 -10.99
C THR A 39 -28.14 1.84 -10.39
N GLU A 40 -29.00 2.55 -11.12
CA GLU A 40 -29.69 3.75 -10.63
C GLU A 40 -30.68 3.39 -9.52
N GLU A 41 -31.49 2.34 -9.69
CA GLU A 41 -32.41 1.87 -8.64
C GLU A 41 -31.67 1.33 -7.42
N LYS A 42 -30.56 0.60 -7.64
CA LYS A 42 -29.65 0.17 -6.57
C LYS A 42 -29.12 1.37 -5.80
N GLY A 43 -28.65 2.39 -6.51
CA GLY A 43 -28.18 3.64 -5.92
C GLY A 43 -29.25 4.36 -5.10
N MET A 44 -30.46 4.52 -5.65
CA MET A 44 -31.59 5.12 -4.93
C MET A 44 -31.95 4.34 -3.67
N LEU A 45 -31.90 3.01 -3.73
CA LEU A 45 -32.13 2.14 -2.58
C LEU A 45 -31.00 2.27 -1.53
N LEU A 46 -29.75 2.41 -1.95
CA LEU A 46 -28.64 2.59 -1.01
C LEU A 46 -28.62 4.01 -0.39
N GLY A 47 -29.15 5.01 -1.09
CA GLY A 47 -29.35 6.37 -0.56
C GLY A 47 -30.53 6.51 0.41
N GLU A 48 -31.36 5.48 0.58
CA GLU A 48 -32.50 5.50 1.50
C GLU A 48 -32.03 5.36 2.96
N LYS A 49 -32.37 6.35 3.79
CA LYS A 49 -31.92 6.41 5.19
C LYS A 49 -32.34 5.17 6.00
N GLY A 50 -31.41 4.67 6.82
CA GLY A 50 -31.66 3.58 7.77
C GLY A 50 -31.74 2.17 7.15
N LEU A 51 -31.21 1.96 5.95
CA LEU A 51 -30.97 0.63 5.39
C LEU A 51 -29.57 0.14 5.76
N ILE A 52 -29.51 -1.03 6.39
CA ILE A 52 -28.26 -1.74 6.68
C ILE A 52 -28.08 -2.77 5.57
N VAL A 53 -26.96 -2.72 4.86
CA VAL A 53 -26.63 -3.69 3.80
C VAL A 53 -25.86 -4.87 4.41
N ASP A 54 -26.37 -6.09 4.21
CA ASP A 54 -25.70 -7.35 4.59
C ASP A 54 -24.83 -7.86 3.43
N ALA A 55 -25.32 -7.74 2.19
CA ALA A 55 -24.59 -8.07 0.97
C ALA A 55 -25.25 -7.39 -0.25
N ALA A 56 -24.53 -7.25 -1.36
CA ALA A 56 -25.13 -6.73 -2.60
C ALA A 56 -24.56 -7.41 -3.84
N GLY A 57 -25.44 -7.76 -4.78
CA GLY A 57 -25.08 -8.24 -6.11
C GLY A 57 -25.35 -7.20 -7.21
N PRO A 58 -25.17 -7.58 -8.49
CA PRO A 58 -25.46 -6.69 -9.62
C PRO A 58 -26.93 -6.27 -9.71
N ASN A 59 -27.85 -7.13 -9.27
CA ASN A 59 -29.30 -6.96 -9.40
C ASN A 59 -30.08 -7.22 -8.10
N TRP A 60 -29.41 -7.24 -6.95
CA TRP A 60 -30.06 -7.36 -5.65
C TRP A 60 -29.22 -6.73 -4.53
N VAL A 61 -29.86 -6.39 -3.42
CA VAL A 61 -29.25 -5.92 -2.17
C VAL A 61 -29.90 -6.67 -1.01
N ASP A 62 -29.13 -7.43 -0.24
CA ASP A 62 -29.56 -8.01 1.02
C ASP A 62 -29.40 -6.96 2.11
N VAL A 63 -30.47 -6.76 2.88
CA VAL A 63 -30.54 -5.76 3.93
C VAL A 63 -31.03 -6.35 5.24
N VAL A 64 -30.58 -5.74 6.34
CA VAL A 64 -31.11 -5.98 7.69
C VAL A 64 -32.11 -4.86 8.00
N ILE A 65 -33.37 -5.23 8.22
CA ILE A 65 -34.49 -4.31 8.43
C ILE A 65 -35.41 -4.79 9.55
N ASN A 66 -36.35 -3.95 9.99
CA ASN A 66 -37.43 -4.34 10.89
C ASN A 66 -38.78 -4.40 10.15
N SER A 67 -39.86 -4.85 10.83
CA SER A 67 -41.19 -4.94 10.20
C SER A 67 -41.71 -3.61 9.65
N GLU A 68 -41.45 -2.49 10.33
CA GLU A 68 -41.89 -1.16 9.86
C GLU A 68 -41.19 -0.78 8.55
N ARG A 69 -39.89 -1.07 8.44
CA ARG A 69 -39.10 -0.80 7.25
C ARG A 69 -39.46 -1.73 6.10
N LEU A 70 -39.77 -3.00 6.38
CA LEU A 70 -40.29 -3.94 5.39
C LEU A 70 -41.61 -3.42 4.79
N ASP A 71 -42.54 -2.95 5.63
CA ASP A 71 -43.80 -2.36 5.19
C ASP A 71 -43.58 -1.09 4.35
N ASP A 72 -42.64 -0.22 4.73
CA ASP A 72 -42.28 0.99 3.95
C ASP A 72 -41.72 0.65 2.57
N LEU A 73 -40.77 -0.27 2.49
CA LEU A 73 -40.15 -0.69 1.22
C LEU A 73 -41.19 -1.31 0.28
N LEU A 74 -42.06 -2.18 0.80
CA LEU A 74 -43.17 -2.76 0.04
C LEU A 74 -44.17 -1.68 -0.42
N ALA A 75 -44.46 -0.69 0.42
CA ALA A 75 -45.34 0.44 0.07
C ALA A 75 -44.73 1.35 -1.00
N LYS A 76 -43.40 1.50 -1.03
CA LYS A 76 -42.64 2.20 -2.07
C LYS A 76 -42.52 1.42 -3.38
N GLY A 77 -42.92 0.15 -3.38
CA GLY A 77 -42.98 -0.70 -4.58
C GLY A 77 -41.71 -1.49 -4.86
N TYR A 78 -40.77 -1.55 -3.92
CA TYR A 78 -39.59 -2.40 -4.03
C TYR A 78 -39.99 -3.88 -4.03
N ASN A 79 -39.26 -4.69 -4.82
CA ASN A 79 -39.43 -6.13 -4.83
C ASN A 79 -38.62 -6.78 -3.70
N VAL A 80 -39.24 -6.89 -2.52
CA VAL A 80 -38.60 -7.39 -1.29
C VAL A 80 -38.98 -8.85 -1.03
N GLU A 81 -37.97 -9.69 -0.84
CA GLU A 81 -38.08 -11.09 -0.43
C GLU A 81 -37.47 -11.25 0.98
N VAL A 82 -38.28 -11.62 1.98
CA VAL A 82 -37.73 -11.95 3.29
C VAL A 82 -37.01 -13.29 3.21
N VAL A 83 -35.69 -13.25 3.39
CA VAL A 83 -34.81 -14.43 3.37
C VAL A 83 -34.86 -15.15 4.73
N PHE A 84 -34.83 -14.37 5.83
CA PHE A 84 -34.91 -14.87 7.20
C PHE A 84 -35.70 -13.90 8.09
N TRP A 85 -36.55 -14.45 8.97
CA TRP A 85 -37.36 -13.64 9.88
C TRP A 85 -36.64 -13.29 11.18
N THR A 86 -35.57 -14.02 11.50
CA THR A 86 -34.79 -13.81 12.72
C THR A 86 -33.32 -14.14 12.48
N PRO A 87 -32.39 -13.52 13.24
CA PRO A 87 -30.97 -13.89 13.22
C PRO A 87 -30.73 -15.37 13.57
N GLU A 88 -31.47 -15.91 14.54
CA GLU A 88 -31.37 -17.32 14.95
C GLU A 88 -31.71 -18.26 13.79
N GLU A 89 -32.75 -17.94 13.00
CA GLU A 89 -33.13 -18.72 11.82
C GLU A 89 -32.06 -18.66 10.72
N ARG A 90 -31.52 -17.46 10.42
CA ARG A 90 -30.41 -17.27 9.48
C ARG A 90 -29.21 -18.12 9.87
N ASN A 91 -28.71 -17.89 11.08
CA ASN A 91 -27.45 -18.46 11.53
C ASN A 91 -27.54 -19.99 11.73
N THR A 92 -28.68 -20.49 12.25
CA THR A 92 -28.91 -21.95 12.34
C THR A 92 -28.91 -22.62 10.96
N LYS A 93 -29.44 -21.94 9.93
CA LYS A 93 -29.51 -22.50 8.57
C LYS A 93 -28.16 -22.42 7.85
N LEU A 94 -27.40 -21.34 8.05
CA LEU A 94 -26.09 -21.15 7.42
C LEU A 94 -25.00 -21.98 8.09
N PHE A 95 -25.00 -22.07 9.42
CA PHE A 95 -23.85 -22.58 10.18
C PHE A 95 -24.20 -23.78 11.10
N GLY A 96 -25.48 -24.09 11.29
CA GLY A 96 -25.95 -25.19 12.15
C GLY A 96 -26.36 -24.75 13.56
N LYS A 97 -26.90 -25.67 14.37
CA LYS A 97 -27.61 -25.34 15.64
C LYS A 97 -26.71 -24.92 16.81
N ASP A 98 -25.42 -25.18 16.75
CA ASP A 98 -24.45 -24.88 17.82
C ASP A 98 -23.21 -24.13 17.29
N TRP A 99 -23.38 -23.41 16.17
CA TRP A 99 -22.30 -22.77 15.43
C TRP A 99 -21.58 -21.66 16.21
N ASP A 100 -22.31 -20.97 17.10
CA ASP A 100 -21.84 -19.85 17.90
C ASP A 100 -20.88 -20.29 19.02
N ARG A 101 -20.94 -21.57 19.45
CA ARG A 101 -20.10 -22.12 20.53
C ARG A 101 -18.62 -22.19 20.20
N GLN A 102 -18.25 -22.02 18.94
CA GLN A 102 -16.83 -21.97 18.56
C GLN A 102 -16.22 -20.59 18.77
N PHE A 103 -17.04 -19.55 18.98
CA PHE A 103 -16.61 -18.17 19.17
C PHE A 103 -16.62 -17.80 20.65
N HIS A 104 -15.67 -16.97 21.07
CA HIS A 104 -15.56 -16.49 22.45
C HIS A 104 -16.79 -15.68 22.84
N SER A 105 -17.40 -16.02 23.97
CA SER A 105 -18.39 -15.16 24.61
C SER A 105 -17.68 -13.97 25.27
N TYR A 106 -18.45 -12.95 25.68
CA TYR A 106 -17.91 -11.84 26.48
C TYR A 106 -17.12 -12.32 27.70
N SER A 107 -17.61 -13.34 28.41
CA SER A 107 -16.91 -13.87 29.58
C SER A 107 -15.64 -14.64 29.25
N ASP A 108 -15.58 -15.29 28.08
CA ASP A 108 -14.39 -16.02 27.67
C ASP A 108 -13.29 -15.02 27.26
N MET A 109 -13.63 -14.04 26.41
CA MET A 109 -12.71 -12.95 26.02
C MET A 109 -12.14 -12.20 27.24
N VAL A 110 -12.98 -11.82 28.21
CA VAL A 110 -12.51 -11.14 29.43
C VAL A 110 -11.53 -12.03 30.21
N ALA A 111 -11.80 -13.33 30.33
CA ALA A 111 -10.94 -14.25 31.05
C ALA A 111 -9.58 -14.43 30.35
N GLU A 112 -9.59 -14.47 29.02
CA GLU A 112 -8.40 -14.63 28.19
C GLU A 112 -7.50 -13.39 28.21
N MET A 113 -8.06 -12.19 28.02
CA MET A 113 -7.30 -10.95 28.12
C MET A 113 -6.71 -10.76 29.53
N GLN A 114 -7.44 -11.14 30.58
CA GLN A 114 -6.93 -11.13 31.95
C GLN A 114 -5.79 -12.14 32.16
N GLN A 115 -5.88 -13.30 31.50
CA GLN A 115 -4.85 -14.33 31.57
C GLN A 115 -3.58 -13.87 30.85
N ALA A 116 -3.70 -13.34 29.63
CA ALA A 116 -2.58 -12.79 28.87
C ALA A 116 -1.88 -11.65 29.64
N ALA A 117 -2.64 -10.70 30.20
CA ALA A 117 -2.08 -9.63 31.02
C ALA A 117 -1.42 -10.14 32.32
N SER A 118 -1.86 -11.27 32.85
CA SER A 118 -1.23 -11.90 34.02
C SER A 118 0.04 -12.67 33.67
N ASP A 119 0.08 -13.31 32.51
CA ASP A 119 1.19 -14.17 32.08
C ASP A 119 2.34 -13.36 31.47
N HIS A 120 2.03 -12.21 30.85
CA HIS A 120 2.95 -11.36 30.10
C HIS A 120 2.99 -9.92 30.64
N SER A 121 2.87 -9.74 31.95
CA SER A 121 2.72 -8.42 32.61
C SER A 121 3.83 -7.40 32.37
N ASP A 122 4.96 -7.82 31.81
CA ASP A 122 6.07 -6.97 31.38
C ASP A 122 5.80 -6.25 30.04
N ILE A 123 4.93 -6.79 29.19
CA ILE A 123 4.68 -6.27 27.84
C ILE A 123 3.21 -5.95 27.52
N ILE A 124 2.29 -6.17 28.45
CA ILE A 124 0.86 -5.87 28.26
C ILE A 124 0.23 -5.19 29.48
N ILE A 125 -0.55 -4.15 29.24
CA ILE A 125 -1.50 -3.56 30.20
C ILE A 125 -2.92 -3.70 29.69
N LEU A 126 -3.80 -4.23 30.55
CA LEU A 126 -5.23 -4.30 30.30
C LEU A 126 -5.94 -3.11 30.95
N ASP A 127 -6.60 -2.28 30.16
CA ASP A 127 -7.41 -1.16 30.61
C ASP A 127 -8.91 -1.37 30.36
N THR A 128 -9.74 -0.70 31.16
CA THR A 128 -11.18 -0.56 30.92
C THR A 128 -11.44 0.81 30.30
N LEU A 129 -11.46 0.84 28.97
CA LEU A 129 -11.68 2.07 28.19
C LEU A 129 -13.05 2.70 28.49
N GLY A 130 -14.04 1.86 28.82
CA GLY A 130 -15.34 2.32 29.29
C GLY A 130 -16.35 1.19 29.45
N TYR A 131 -17.64 1.54 29.35
CA TYR A 131 -18.74 0.61 29.57
C TYR A 131 -19.81 0.74 28.49
N SER A 132 -20.38 -0.40 28.09
CA SER A 132 -21.55 -0.47 27.22
C SER A 132 -22.83 0.01 27.91
N VAL A 133 -23.93 0.10 27.16
CA VAL A 133 -25.26 0.49 27.67
C VAL A 133 -25.72 -0.37 28.86
N GLU A 134 -25.50 -1.69 28.81
CA GLU A 134 -25.83 -2.61 29.90
C GLU A 134 -24.73 -2.73 30.97
N GLY A 135 -23.66 -1.94 30.88
CA GLY A 135 -22.61 -1.85 31.87
C GLY A 135 -21.52 -2.93 31.77
N ARG A 136 -21.35 -3.56 30.60
CA ARG A 136 -20.20 -4.45 30.34
C ARG A 136 -18.96 -3.61 30.05
N MET A 137 -17.81 -4.01 30.58
CA MET A 137 -16.54 -3.34 30.32
C MET A 137 -16.17 -3.51 28.84
N ILE A 138 -15.77 -2.41 28.20
CA ILE A 138 -15.06 -2.41 26.93
C ILE A 138 -13.57 -2.41 27.29
N LEU A 139 -12.90 -3.53 27.03
CA LEU A 139 -11.50 -3.73 27.40
C LEU A 139 -10.58 -3.39 26.22
N GLY A 140 -9.46 -2.74 26.52
CA GLY A 140 -8.36 -2.51 25.60
C GLY A 140 -7.06 -3.05 26.20
N ALA A 141 -6.27 -3.75 25.40
CA ALA A 141 -4.92 -4.18 25.77
C ALA A 141 -3.88 -3.33 25.04
N LYS A 142 -3.06 -2.60 25.80
CA LYS A 142 -1.85 -1.92 25.32
C LYS A 142 -0.70 -2.92 25.37
N ILE A 143 -0.05 -3.19 24.23
CA ILE A 143 1.10 -4.08 24.08
C ILE A 143 2.28 -3.27 23.57
N SER A 144 3.38 -3.28 24.33
CA SER A 144 4.67 -2.62 24.04
C SER A 144 5.71 -3.26 24.99
N ASP A 145 7.01 -3.11 24.76
CA ASP A 145 8.04 -3.59 25.68
C ASP A 145 8.12 -2.78 26.99
N ASN A 146 7.59 -1.54 27.00
CA ASN A 146 7.40 -0.74 28.23
C ASN A 146 5.97 -0.20 28.36
N PRO A 147 4.95 -1.08 28.50
CA PRO A 147 3.53 -0.72 28.34
C PRO A 147 3.00 0.24 29.43
N THR A 148 3.78 0.53 30.47
CA THR A 148 3.45 1.51 31.54
C THR A 148 3.90 2.94 31.24
N LEU A 149 4.70 3.12 30.20
CA LEU A 149 5.24 4.39 29.75
C LEU A 149 4.61 4.73 28.40
N GLU A 150 4.55 6.02 28.11
CA GLU A 150 4.34 6.51 26.75
C GLU A 150 5.74 6.76 26.19
N GLU A 151 6.05 6.14 25.05
CA GLU A 151 7.34 6.21 24.37
C GLU A 151 7.17 6.91 23.02
N ASP A 152 8.26 7.22 22.32
CA ASP A 152 8.18 7.91 21.01
C ASP A 152 7.83 6.95 19.86
N GLU A 153 6.98 5.96 20.11
CA GLU A 153 6.68 4.84 19.21
C GLU A 153 5.39 5.07 18.41
N PRO A 154 5.34 4.67 17.13
CA PRO A 154 4.09 4.69 16.38
C PRO A 154 3.02 3.85 17.06
N GLU A 155 1.83 4.42 17.19
CA GLU A 155 0.67 3.72 17.73
C GLU A 155 -0.12 2.97 16.65
N PHE A 156 -0.46 1.71 16.92
CA PHE A 156 -1.27 0.85 16.06
C PHE A 156 -2.54 0.39 16.78
N ARG A 157 -3.69 0.39 16.09
CA ARG A 157 -4.96 -0.06 16.69
C ARG A 157 -5.59 -1.23 15.96
N ILE A 158 -6.12 -2.19 16.71
CA ILE A 158 -7.02 -3.23 16.20
C ILE A 158 -8.32 -3.22 17.00
N ILE A 159 -9.44 -3.00 16.32
CA ILE A 159 -10.77 -3.01 16.92
C ILE A 159 -11.68 -4.04 16.26
N GLY A 160 -12.48 -4.71 17.09
CA GLY A 160 -13.45 -5.71 16.68
C GLY A 160 -14.85 -5.43 17.21
N CYS A 161 -15.83 -6.06 16.56
CA CYS A 161 -17.21 -6.13 17.03
C CYS A 161 -17.85 -4.77 17.23
N HIS A 162 -17.76 -3.88 16.23
CA HIS A 162 -18.70 -2.79 16.08
C HIS A 162 -20.14 -3.33 16.00
N HIS A 163 -20.31 -4.41 15.24
CA HIS A 163 -21.56 -5.15 15.14
C HIS A 163 -21.50 -6.43 15.97
N GLY A 164 -22.48 -6.60 16.85
CA GLY A 164 -22.49 -7.72 17.78
C GLY A 164 -22.64 -9.10 17.14
N ASN A 165 -23.22 -9.16 15.95
CA ASN A 165 -23.46 -10.39 15.20
C ASN A 165 -22.35 -10.74 14.18
N GLU A 166 -21.23 -10.02 14.21
CA GLU A 166 -20.04 -10.27 13.39
C GLU A 166 -18.98 -10.96 14.24
N TYR A 167 -19.10 -12.28 14.43
CA TYR A 167 -18.45 -12.99 15.55
C TYR A 167 -16.94 -13.14 15.33
N MET A 168 -16.50 -13.40 14.09
CA MET A 168 -15.08 -13.46 13.72
C MET A 168 -14.33 -12.15 13.99
N SER A 169 -15.03 -11.02 13.95
CA SER A 169 -14.43 -9.72 14.26
C SER A 169 -13.94 -9.61 15.71
N VAL A 170 -14.41 -10.47 16.61
CA VAL A 170 -13.88 -10.60 17.99
C VAL A 170 -12.62 -11.45 18.02
N GLU A 171 -12.61 -12.52 17.22
CA GLU A 171 -11.55 -13.52 17.24
C GLU A 171 -10.24 -12.99 16.65
N MET A 172 -10.31 -12.23 15.56
CA MET A 172 -9.12 -11.72 14.87
C MET A 172 -8.25 -10.82 15.78
N PRO A 173 -8.81 -9.80 16.47
CA PRO A 173 -8.04 -9.03 17.46
C PRO A 173 -7.53 -9.88 18.62
N LEU A 174 -8.37 -10.80 19.14
CA LEU A 174 -8.01 -11.62 20.30
C LEU A 174 -6.85 -12.59 19.99
N LEU A 175 -6.87 -13.24 18.82
CA LEU A 175 -5.78 -14.10 18.36
C LEU A 175 -4.50 -13.31 18.06
N MET A 176 -4.62 -12.06 17.63
CA MET A 176 -3.44 -11.21 17.47
C MET A 176 -2.82 -10.85 18.82
N LEU A 177 -3.64 -10.56 19.84
CA LEU A 177 -3.16 -10.38 21.22
C LEU A 177 -2.39 -11.60 21.72
N GLU A 178 -2.96 -12.80 21.57
CA GLU A 178 -2.28 -14.04 21.94
C GLU A 178 -0.98 -14.23 21.14
N TYR A 179 -1.02 -14.00 19.82
CA TYR A 179 0.14 -14.19 18.95
C TYR A 179 1.30 -13.27 19.31
N LEU A 180 1.04 -11.98 19.52
CA LEU A 180 2.07 -11.01 19.91
C LEU A 180 2.67 -11.37 21.27
N THR A 181 1.83 -11.64 22.26
CA THR A 181 2.28 -11.91 23.63
C THR A 181 3.00 -13.25 23.77
N ASP A 182 2.48 -14.34 23.19
CA ASP A 182 3.09 -15.67 23.31
C ASP A 182 4.37 -15.85 22.50
N ASN A 183 4.61 -15.01 21.48
CA ASN A 183 5.78 -15.11 20.61
C ASN A 183 6.85 -14.05 20.88
N TYR A 184 6.59 -13.10 21.78
CA TYR A 184 7.58 -12.11 22.21
C TYR A 184 8.86 -12.78 22.77
N GLY A 185 10.02 -12.29 22.32
CA GLY A 185 11.33 -12.85 22.63
C GLY A 185 11.69 -14.17 21.95
N SER A 186 10.74 -14.79 21.22
CA SER A 186 10.95 -16.07 20.51
C SER A 186 10.89 -15.92 18.98
N VAL A 187 9.98 -15.10 18.46
CA VAL A 187 9.89 -14.75 17.04
C VAL A 187 10.50 -13.35 16.85
N PRO A 188 11.59 -13.21 16.07
CA PRO A 188 12.26 -11.92 15.91
C PRO A 188 11.36 -10.79 15.40
N GLN A 189 10.50 -11.08 14.42
CA GLN A 189 9.54 -10.12 13.87
C GLN A 189 8.59 -9.59 14.96
N VAL A 190 7.96 -10.47 15.73
CA VAL A 190 7.07 -10.09 16.85
C VAL A 190 7.83 -9.32 17.92
N THR A 191 9.08 -9.71 18.20
CA THR A 191 9.91 -9.01 19.20
C THR A 191 10.22 -7.59 18.75
N HIS A 192 10.53 -7.40 17.47
CA HIS A 192 10.73 -6.08 16.87
C HIS A 192 9.44 -5.25 16.96
N LEU A 193 8.31 -5.78 16.49
CA LEU A 193 7.04 -5.07 16.54
C LEU A 193 6.61 -4.65 17.95
N VAL A 194 6.81 -5.51 18.97
CA VAL A 194 6.47 -5.15 20.36
C VAL A 194 7.46 -4.15 20.97
N ASN A 195 8.71 -4.11 20.50
CA ASN A 195 9.74 -3.19 21.00
C ASN A 195 9.73 -1.81 20.33
N ASP A 196 9.04 -1.67 19.20
CA ASP A 196 9.13 -0.47 18.36
C ASP A 196 7.73 0.09 18.01
N LEU A 197 6.65 -0.53 18.48
CA LEU A 197 5.27 -0.06 18.32
C LEU A 197 4.48 -0.17 19.63
N GLU A 198 3.59 0.80 19.81
CA GLU A 198 2.53 0.72 20.80
C GLU A 198 1.24 0.17 20.16
N THR A 199 0.90 -1.09 20.46
CA THR A 199 -0.29 -1.73 19.87
C THR A 199 -1.47 -1.79 20.84
N TRP A 200 -2.60 -1.22 20.44
CA TRP A 200 -3.87 -1.29 21.17
C TRP A 200 -4.84 -2.30 20.54
N ILE A 201 -5.28 -3.28 21.32
CA ILE A 201 -6.22 -4.32 20.88
C ILE A 201 -7.54 -4.22 21.67
N ILE A 202 -8.65 -4.04 20.95
CA ILE A 202 -10.01 -3.91 21.46
C ILE A 202 -10.91 -4.98 20.80
N PRO A 203 -10.95 -6.22 21.31
CA PRO A 203 -11.66 -7.31 20.63
C PRO A 203 -13.18 -7.12 20.57
N MET A 204 -13.77 -6.41 21.53
CA MET A 204 -15.23 -6.34 21.64
C MET A 204 -15.72 -4.94 22.06
N MET A 205 -15.93 -4.07 21.07
CA MET A 205 -16.52 -2.74 21.29
C MET A 205 -18.02 -2.81 21.64
N ASN A 206 -18.77 -3.75 21.05
CA ASN A 206 -20.21 -3.94 21.27
C ASN A 206 -20.52 -5.23 22.05
N PRO A 207 -20.15 -5.33 23.34
CA PRO A 207 -20.36 -6.55 24.11
C PRO A 207 -21.85 -6.85 24.37
N ASP A 208 -22.71 -5.83 24.30
CA ASP A 208 -24.15 -5.97 24.46
C ASP A 208 -24.77 -6.65 23.23
N GLY A 209 -24.48 -6.12 22.05
CA GLY A 209 -24.89 -6.72 20.77
C GLY A 209 -24.33 -8.14 20.63
N ARG A 210 -23.06 -8.36 21.00
CA ARG A 210 -22.43 -9.69 20.97
C ARG A 210 -23.12 -10.70 21.88
N THR A 211 -23.56 -10.27 23.06
CA THR A 211 -24.30 -11.12 23.99
C THR A 211 -25.72 -11.41 23.47
N ALA A 212 -26.35 -10.44 22.81
CA ALA A 212 -27.69 -10.57 22.24
C ALA A 212 -27.72 -11.27 20.88
N GLY A 213 -26.58 -11.35 20.18
CA GLY A 213 -26.49 -11.83 18.80
C GLY A 213 -27.10 -10.87 17.78
N THR A 214 -27.13 -9.57 18.08
CA THR A 214 -27.70 -8.50 17.25
C THR A 214 -26.61 -7.65 16.62
N ARG A 215 -26.89 -7.01 15.49
CA ARG A 215 -25.97 -6.05 14.86
C ARG A 215 -25.77 -4.82 15.73
N GLY A 216 -26.88 -4.18 16.10
CA GLY A 216 -26.86 -2.97 16.92
C GLY A 216 -26.46 -3.24 18.37
N ASN A 217 -26.14 -2.16 19.11
CA ASN A 217 -25.94 -2.21 20.56
C ASN A 217 -27.26 -2.45 21.31
N ALA A 218 -27.27 -2.36 22.65
CA ALA A 218 -28.48 -2.60 23.45
C ALA A 218 -29.65 -1.62 23.16
N ASN A 219 -29.36 -0.46 22.57
CA ASN A 219 -30.37 0.51 22.13
C ASN A 219 -30.83 0.27 20.68
N GLY A 220 -30.30 -0.76 20.01
CA GLY A 220 -30.58 -1.07 18.60
C GLY A 220 -29.92 -0.11 17.62
N VAL A 221 -28.92 0.65 18.04
CA VAL A 221 -28.18 1.59 17.16
C VAL A 221 -27.01 0.85 16.51
N ASP A 222 -26.88 1.02 15.19
CA ASP A 222 -25.69 0.62 14.44
C ASP A 222 -24.54 1.55 14.84
N LEU A 223 -23.54 1.01 15.52
CA LEU A 223 -22.41 1.79 16.03
C LEU A 223 -21.54 2.34 14.90
N ASN A 224 -21.48 1.67 13.74
CA ASN A 224 -20.74 2.13 12.57
C ASN A 224 -21.55 3.13 11.71
N ARG A 225 -22.56 3.77 12.31
CA ARG A 225 -23.32 4.92 11.77
C ARG A 225 -23.44 6.07 12.80
N ASP A 226 -22.73 5.96 13.92
CA ASP A 226 -22.85 6.85 15.08
C ASP A 226 -21.59 7.69 15.35
N TYR A 227 -20.58 7.62 14.48
CA TYR A 227 -19.38 8.46 14.53
C TYR A 227 -19.63 9.87 13.96
N GLY A 228 -18.73 10.80 14.29
CA GLY A 228 -18.96 12.23 14.12
C GLY A 228 -18.42 12.87 12.85
N TYR A 229 -17.68 12.18 11.99
CA TYR A 229 -17.18 12.79 10.76
C TYR A 229 -18.21 12.65 9.64
N LEU A 230 -18.68 13.79 9.12
CA LEU A 230 -19.64 13.88 8.01
C LEU A 230 -20.93 13.10 8.23
N TRP A 231 -21.37 13.05 9.47
CA TRP A 231 -22.51 12.27 9.90
C TRP A 231 -23.83 12.77 9.29
N ASN A 232 -24.71 11.90 8.77
CA ASN A 232 -25.94 12.31 8.07
C ASN A 232 -27.24 11.73 8.65
N HIS A 233 -27.42 11.81 9.97
CA HIS A 233 -28.65 11.40 10.69
C HIS A 233 -29.01 9.91 10.61
N TYR A 234 -28.04 9.01 10.46
CA TYR A 234 -28.27 7.56 10.47
C TYR A 234 -28.40 6.96 11.88
N SER A 235 -27.91 7.67 12.88
CA SER A 235 -28.11 7.38 14.31
C SER A 235 -28.96 8.48 14.98
N PRO A 236 -29.36 8.34 16.26
CA PRO A 236 -30.09 9.40 16.99
C PRO A 236 -29.34 10.74 17.10
N GLY A 237 -28.02 10.74 16.93
CA GLY A 237 -27.15 11.92 17.01
C GLY A 237 -25.68 11.51 16.86
N ILE A 238 -24.80 12.48 16.61
CA ILE A 238 -23.35 12.27 16.60
C ILE A 238 -22.90 11.75 17.97
N PHE A 239 -22.15 10.65 17.98
CA PHE A 239 -21.70 9.96 19.20
C PHE A 239 -22.84 9.79 20.21
N SER A 240 -24.02 9.37 19.75
CA SER A 240 -25.18 9.27 20.63
C SER A 240 -25.08 8.09 21.60
N GLN A 241 -24.30 7.06 21.25
CA GLN A 241 -24.09 5.86 22.05
C GLN A 241 -22.88 5.97 22.98
N VAL A 242 -22.88 5.18 24.05
CA VAL A 242 -21.76 5.18 25.01
C VAL A 242 -20.54 4.47 24.44
N GLU A 243 -20.75 3.45 23.61
CA GLU A 243 -19.69 2.66 22.98
C GLU A 243 -18.87 3.52 21.99
N THR A 244 -19.52 4.28 21.11
CA THR A 244 -18.83 5.18 20.16
C THR A 244 -18.12 6.32 20.87
N ARG A 245 -18.65 6.83 21.99
CA ARG A 245 -17.94 7.80 22.84
C ARG A 245 -16.67 7.22 23.44
N VAL A 246 -16.66 5.94 23.82
CA VAL A 246 -15.45 5.29 24.36
C VAL A 246 -14.36 5.26 23.31
N ILE A 247 -14.68 4.87 22.07
CA ILE A 247 -13.69 4.84 20.98
C ILE A 247 -13.26 6.25 20.58
N ARG A 248 -14.18 7.23 20.59
CA ARG A 248 -13.82 8.64 20.43
C ARG A 248 -12.78 9.07 21.47
N GLU A 249 -13.08 8.92 22.75
CA GLU A 249 -12.16 9.33 23.83
C GLU A 249 -10.82 8.61 23.76
N HIS A 250 -10.81 7.35 23.30
CA HIS A 250 -9.59 6.60 23.09
C HIS A 250 -8.77 7.18 21.92
N GLY A 251 -9.37 7.35 20.74
CA GLY A 251 -8.68 7.94 19.58
C GLY A 251 -8.32 9.41 19.72
N MET A 252 -8.94 10.16 20.65
CA MET A 252 -8.55 11.54 20.98
C MET A 252 -7.38 11.62 21.97
N LYS A 253 -7.10 10.56 22.73
CA LYS A 253 -5.98 10.50 23.70
C LYS A 253 -4.70 9.93 23.12
N ASN A 254 -4.82 9.31 21.96
CA ASN A 254 -3.83 8.50 21.30
C ASN A 254 -3.65 9.00 19.86
N ASN A 255 -2.51 8.73 19.27
CA ASN A 255 -2.13 9.18 17.94
C ASN A 255 -1.86 7.99 16.99
N PHE A 256 -2.88 7.17 16.80
CA PHE A 256 -2.79 6.00 15.92
C PHE A 256 -2.38 6.35 14.49
N SER A 257 -1.21 5.86 14.07
CA SER A 257 -0.76 5.95 12.68
C SER A 257 -1.66 5.10 11.77
N ILE A 258 -1.84 3.83 12.13
CA ILE A 258 -2.67 2.87 11.40
C ILE A 258 -3.65 2.18 12.36
N SER A 259 -4.86 1.93 11.88
CA SER A 259 -5.93 1.21 12.57
C SER A 259 -6.57 0.17 11.66
N LEU A 260 -6.96 -0.97 12.23
CA LEU A 260 -7.77 -2.00 11.58
C LEU A 260 -9.07 -2.19 12.34
N SER A 261 -10.20 -2.04 11.64
CA SER A 261 -11.53 -2.38 12.16
C SER A 261 -12.04 -3.67 11.52
N PHE A 262 -12.13 -4.75 12.29
CA PHE A 262 -12.62 -6.03 11.81
C PHE A 262 -14.15 -6.08 11.75
N HIS A 263 -14.66 -6.65 10.67
CA HIS A 263 -16.08 -6.85 10.38
C HIS A 263 -16.30 -8.24 9.73
N THR A 264 -17.56 -8.62 9.45
CA THR A 264 -17.86 -9.88 8.74
C THR A 264 -18.97 -9.77 7.68
N SER A 265 -18.60 -9.42 6.45
CA SER A 265 -19.47 -9.46 5.26
C SER A 265 -18.88 -10.19 4.05
N GLY A 266 -17.60 -10.58 4.09
CA GLY A 266 -16.89 -11.23 2.99
C GLY A 266 -15.37 -11.13 3.15
N ASP A 267 -14.64 -11.26 2.05
CA ASP A 267 -13.17 -11.17 1.98
C ASP A 267 -12.77 -9.82 1.34
N ILE A 268 -12.78 -8.74 2.12
CA ILE A 268 -12.64 -7.35 1.62
C ILE A 268 -11.69 -6.54 2.50
N VAL A 269 -10.83 -5.74 1.87
CA VAL A 269 -10.08 -4.64 2.50
C VAL A 269 -10.70 -3.32 2.05
N ASN A 270 -11.45 -2.70 2.95
CA ASN A 270 -12.17 -1.46 2.69
C ASN A 270 -11.42 -0.26 3.26
N HIS A 271 -11.02 0.69 2.42
CA HIS A 271 -10.30 1.88 2.83
C HIS A 271 -11.09 3.18 2.61
N VAL A 272 -10.66 4.25 3.29
CA VAL A 272 -11.28 5.58 3.20
C VAL A 272 -11.20 6.16 1.78
N TRP A 273 -12.16 6.97 1.32
CA TRP A 273 -13.36 7.41 2.05
C TRP A 273 -14.55 6.48 1.82
N ASN A 274 -15.39 6.35 2.83
CA ASN A 274 -16.69 5.70 2.73
C ASN A 274 -17.79 6.68 2.28
N TYR A 275 -17.67 7.96 2.61
CA TYR A 275 -18.71 8.95 2.35
C TYR A 275 -18.66 9.62 0.96
N LYS A 276 -17.55 9.59 0.21
CA LYS A 276 -17.42 10.30 -1.10
C LYS A 276 -16.52 9.58 -2.12
N ASP A 277 -16.76 9.88 -3.40
CA ASP A 277 -16.02 9.42 -4.61
C ASP A 277 -14.77 10.25 -4.93
N PHE A 278 -14.11 10.79 -3.90
CA PHE A 278 -12.92 11.60 -4.11
C PHE A 278 -11.85 11.09 -3.17
N PRO A 279 -10.77 10.49 -3.69
CA PRO A 279 -9.72 9.91 -2.87
C PRO A 279 -9.15 10.92 -1.88
N VAL A 280 -8.68 10.43 -0.74
CA VAL A 280 -7.83 11.21 0.17
C VAL A 280 -6.55 11.67 -0.54
N ALA A 281 -5.91 12.70 0.01
CA ALA A 281 -4.69 13.27 -0.56
C ALA A 281 -3.51 12.28 -0.57
N ASP A 282 -3.40 11.40 0.44
CA ASP A 282 -2.40 10.34 0.56
C ASP A 282 -2.91 8.97 0.05
N SER A 283 -3.89 8.96 -0.86
CA SER A 283 -4.52 7.73 -1.34
C SER A 283 -3.54 6.73 -1.95
N ALA A 284 -2.43 7.19 -2.53
CA ALA A 284 -1.39 6.33 -3.04
C ALA A 284 -0.79 5.42 -1.93
N PHE A 285 -0.53 5.96 -0.75
CA PHE A 285 -0.01 5.18 0.38
C PHE A 285 -1.10 4.25 0.94
N ILE A 286 -2.33 4.75 1.13
CA ILE A 286 -3.44 3.94 1.66
C ILE A 286 -3.76 2.75 0.74
N VAL A 287 -3.76 2.97 -0.58
CA VAL A 287 -3.98 1.90 -1.57
C VAL A 287 -2.82 0.91 -1.56
N ASP A 288 -1.57 1.38 -1.45
CA ASP A 288 -0.39 0.51 -1.35
C ASP A 288 -0.49 -0.47 -0.18
N ILE A 289 -0.69 0.03 1.05
CA ILE A 289 -0.79 -0.81 2.25
C ILE A 289 -2.06 -1.70 2.24
N SER A 290 -3.17 -1.20 1.70
CA SER A 290 -4.41 -1.99 1.59
C SER A 290 -4.25 -3.12 0.57
N THR A 291 -3.52 -2.87 -0.52
CA THR A 291 -3.17 -3.86 -1.54
C THR A 291 -2.21 -4.88 -0.99
N GLU A 292 -1.23 -4.45 -0.20
CA GLU A 292 -0.33 -5.35 0.51
C GLU A 292 -1.12 -6.30 1.43
N TYR A 293 -2.05 -5.79 2.24
CA TYR A 293 -2.91 -6.63 3.07
C TYR A 293 -3.69 -7.66 2.22
N GLY A 294 -4.34 -7.20 1.14
CA GLY A 294 -5.10 -8.04 0.23
C GLY A 294 -4.26 -9.12 -0.47
N SER A 295 -2.98 -8.86 -0.72
CA SER A 295 -2.08 -9.80 -1.40
C SER A 295 -1.81 -11.08 -0.62
N TYR A 296 -1.90 -11.04 0.72
CA TYR A 296 -1.68 -12.21 1.58
C TYR A 296 -2.84 -13.22 1.57
N ASN A 297 -4.05 -12.75 1.25
CA ASN A 297 -5.29 -13.51 1.47
C ASN A 297 -6.24 -13.50 0.26
N GLY A 298 -5.93 -12.75 -0.80
CA GLY A 298 -6.76 -12.60 -1.99
C GLY A 298 -8.00 -11.71 -1.77
N TYR A 299 -8.02 -10.90 -0.71
CA TYR A 299 -9.18 -10.07 -0.39
C TYR A 299 -9.36 -8.95 -1.42
N TRP A 300 -10.61 -8.62 -1.72
CA TRP A 300 -10.92 -7.52 -2.63
C TRP A 300 -10.63 -6.18 -1.94
N VAL A 301 -9.68 -5.44 -2.49
CA VAL A 301 -9.33 -4.09 -2.03
C VAL A 301 -10.22 -3.07 -2.70
N VAL A 302 -10.89 -2.23 -1.91
CA VAL A 302 -11.89 -1.30 -2.42
C VAL A 302 -11.94 -0.02 -1.59
N GLU A 303 -12.05 1.13 -2.27
CA GLU A 303 -12.43 2.39 -1.63
C GLU A 303 -13.90 2.29 -1.22
N GLY A 304 -14.23 2.56 0.04
CA GLY A 304 -15.54 2.16 0.54
C GLY A 304 -16.74 2.82 -0.11
N TYR A 305 -16.60 4.06 -0.58
CA TYR A 305 -17.63 4.69 -1.41
C TYR A 305 -17.93 3.88 -2.69
N GLN A 306 -16.91 3.31 -3.34
CA GLN A 306 -17.06 2.48 -4.55
C GLN A 306 -17.80 1.17 -4.27
N TRP A 307 -17.66 0.64 -3.06
CA TRP A 307 -18.45 -0.50 -2.62
C TRP A 307 -19.90 -0.10 -2.34
N TYR A 308 -20.10 0.80 -1.37
CA TYR A 308 -21.35 1.54 -1.14
C TYR A 308 -21.12 2.71 -0.16
N GLN A 309 -21.75 3.85 -0.45
CA GLN A 309 -21.61 5.05 0.39
C GLN A 309 -22.18 4.84 1.81
N VAL A 310 -21.40 5.22 2.83
CA VAL A 310 -21.87 5.30 4.23
C VAL A 310 -21.46 6.62 4.88
N TYR A 311 -22.07 6.93 6.03
CA TYR A 311 -21.80 8.14 6.81
C TYR A 311 -21.73 7.80 8.29
N GLY A 312 -20.84 8.46 9.03
CA GLY A 312 -20.70 8.26 10.47
C GLY A 312 -20.12 6.90 10.85
N ASP A 313 -19.23 6.36 10.02
CA ASP A 313 -18.45 5.15 10.30
C ASP A 313 -17.13 5.48 11.02
N CYS A 314 -16.48 4.43 11.53
CA CYS A 314 -15.22 4.54 12.26
C CYS A 314 -14.06 4.97 11.36
N ASN A 315 -13.95 4.44 10.13
CA ASN A 315 -12.77 4.68 9.30
C ASN A 315 -12.67 6.16 8.90
N ASP A 316 -13.77 6.71 8.39
CA ASP A 316 -13.83 8.11 7.98
C ASP A 316 -13.65 9.05 9.17
N TRP A 317 -14.10 8.66 10.37
CA TRP A 317 -13.84 9.45 11.58
C TRP A 317 -12.38 9.40 12.03
N SER A 318 -11.78 8.22 12.09
CA SER A 318 -10.36 8.04 12.45
C SER A 318 -9.48 8.89 11.54
N TYR A 319 -9.71 8.85 10.23
CA TYR A 319 -8.93 9.63 9.28
C TYR A 319 -9.32 11.12 9.32
N GLY A 320 -10.59 11.46 9.22
CA GLY A 320 -11.03 12.86 9.09
C GLY A 320 -10.85 13.72 10.33
N SER A 321 -10.82 13.12 11.51
CA SER A 321 -10.68 13.84 12.79
C SER A 321 -9.28 13.71 13.40
N ARG A 322 -8.56 12.62 13.10
CA ARG A 322 -7.27 12.30 13.73
C ARG A 322 -6.16 11.95 12.74
N SER A 323 -6.46 11.89 11.45
CA SER A 323 -5.53 11.47 10.39
C SER A 323 -4.96 10.05 10.56
N SER A 324 -5.65 9.24 11.36
CA SER A 324 -5.35 7.83 11.55
C SER A 324 -5.85 7.05 10.35
N ILE A 325 -4.95 6.33 9.67
CA ILE A 325 -5.30 5.53 8.50
C ILE A 325 -6.03 4.28 9.00
N ASP A 326 -7.33 4.21 8.75
CA ASP A 326 -8.17 3.15 9.29
C ASP A 326 -8.80 2.34 8.15
N ALA A 327 -8.56 1.03 8.14
CA ALA A 327 -9.11 0.11 7.18
C ALA A 327 -10.16 -0.80 7.83
N THR A 328 -11.30 -0.98 7.18
CA THR A 328 -12.26 -2.02 7.53
C THR A 328 -11.84 -3.34 6.88
N ILE A 329 -11.56 -4.36 7.68
CA ILE A 329 -11.25 -5.70 7.22
C ILE A 329 -12.49 -6.59 7.39
N GLU A 330 -13.14 -6.89 6.28
CA GLU A 330 -14.24 -7.86 6.26
C GLU A 330 -13.65 -9.27 6.23
N THR A 331 -14.17 -10.15 7.09
CA THR A 331 -13.77 -11.56 7.15
C THR A 331 -14.95 -12.52 7.14
N ASP A 332 -14.68 -13.78 6.84
CA ASP A 332 -15.66 -14.85 6.92
C ASP A 332 -16.02 -15.22 8.38
N ASN A 333 -17.30 -15.46 8.64
CA ASN A 333 -17.81 -15.76 9.98
C ASN A 333 -17.84 -17.27 10.32
N TYR A 334 -16.80 -18.02 9.91
CA TYR A 334 -16.63 -19.46 10.21
C TYR A 334 -15.15 -19.89 10.11
N ASN A 335 -14.80 -21.04 10.70
CA ASN A 335 -13.47 -21.65 10.59
C ASN A 335 -12.30 -20.74 11.03
N ILE A 336 -12.32 -20.37 12.32
CA ILE A 336 -11.34 -19.47 12.96
C ILE A 336 -9.88 -19.76 12.57
N PRO A 337 -9.37 -21.01 12.59
CA PRO A 337 -7.97 -21.27 12.24
C PRO A 337 -7.62 -20.93 10.78
N ASN A 338 -8.57 -21.04 9.86
CA ASN A 338 -8.31 -20.71 8.45
C ASN A 338 -8.25 -19.20 8.26
N VAL A 339 -9.25 -18.47 8.77
CA VAL A 339 -9.32 -17.01 8.67
C VAL A 339 -8.13 -16.36 9.36
N TRP A 340 -7.73 -16.89 10.54
CA TRP A 340 -6.51 -16.47 11.22
C TRP A 340 -5.26 -16.68 10.35
N ASN A 341 -5.08 -17.87 9.76
CA ASN A 341 -3.89 -18.14 8.94
C ASN A 341 -3.83 -17.30 7.67
N GLN A 342 -4.96 -16.91 7.10
CA GLN A 342 -5.04 -16.00 5.95
C GLN A 342 -4.66 -14.57 6.34
N ASN A 343 -5.09 -14.10 7.52
CA ASN A 343 -4.98 -12.69 7.89
C ASN A 343 -3.75 -12.37 8.76
N ARG A 344 -3.18 -13.34 9.50
CA ARG A 344 -2.09 -13.09 10.46
C ARG A 344 -0.93 -12.33 9.84
N ASN A 345 -0.40 -12.82 8.71
CA ASN A 345 0.76 -12.20 8.07
C ASN A 345 0.40 -10.84 7.46
N ALA A 346 -0.83 -10.66 6.99
CA ALA A 346 -1.33 -9.39 6.47
C ALA A 346 -1.41 -8.31 7.56
N ILE A 347 -1.88 -8.68 8.76
CA ILE A 347 -1.91 -7.77 9.91
C ILE A 347 -0.47 -7.41 10.33
N LEU A 348 0.44 -8.39 10.41
CA LEU A 348 1.84 -8.11 10.75
C LEU A 348 2.50 -7.17 9.73
N ALA A 349 2.23 -7.34 8.44
CA ALA A 349 2.72 -6.43 7.41
C ALA A 349 2.19 -5.00 7.63
N MET A 350 0.89 -4.82 7.89
CA MET A 350 0.34 -3.49 8.22
C MET A 350 0.97 -2.86 9.46
N MET A 351 1.31 -3.68 10.48
CA MET A 351 2.01 -3.19 11.66
C MET A 351 3.42 -2.71 11.29
N GLU A 352 4.15 -3.42 10.44
CA GLU A 352 5.47 -3.00 9.95
C GLU A 352 5.38 -1.67 9.18
N ARG A 353 4.32 -1.46 8.39
CA ARG A 353 4.08 -0.20 7.66
C ARG A 353 3.71 0.98 8.56
N ALA A 354 3.41 0.76 9.84
CA ALA A 354 3.04 1.84 10.76
C ALA A 354 4.21 2.81 11.05
N ASP A 355 5.45 2.33 10.93
CA ASP A 355 6.67 3.13 11.11
C ASP A 355 7.18 3.76 9.80
N ASP A 356 6.48 3.60 8.67
CA ASP A 356 6.86 4.26 7.40
C ASP A 356 6.73 5.78 7.46
N GLY A 357 7.50 6.50 6.63
CA GLY A 357 7.33 7.93 6.36
C GLY A 357 8.23 8.83 7.19
N VAL A 358 7.64 9.80 7.90
CA VAL A 358 8.36 10.74 8.78
C VAL A 358 7.84 10.61 10.20
N ARG A 359 8.76 10.58 11.16
CA ARG A 359 8.45 10.64 12.58
C ARG A 359 9.31 11.63 13.31
N GLY A 360 8.94 11.99 14.52
CA GLY A 360 9.78 12.83 15.38
C GLY A 360 9.00 13.48 16.48
N ILE A 361 9.64 14.36 17.25
CA ILE A 361 9.07 14.98 18.44
C ILE A 361 9.00 16.49 18.25
N VAL A 362 7.85 17.08 18.57
CA VAL A 362 7.62 18.51 18.63
C VAL A 362 7.69 19.01 20.08
N THR A 363 8.58 19.95 20.36
CA THR A 363 8.84 20.47 21.71
C THR A 363 8.80 21.98 21.77
N ASP A 364 8.62 22.53 22.97
CA ASP A 364 8.86 23.94 23.26
C ASP A 364 10.36 24.21 23.21
N ALA A 365 10.80 25.08 22.30
CA ALA A 365 12.19 25.51 22.20
C ALA A 365 12.76 26.04 23.53
N SER A 366 11.94 26.61 24.41
CA SER A 366 12.39 27.22 25.66
C SER A 366 12.63 26.20 26.78
N THR A 367 11.78 25.16 26.83
CA THR A 367 11.72 24.25 27.98
C THR A 367 12.12 22.82 27.63
N GLY A 368 12.08 22.45 26.35
CA GLY A 368 12.22 21.08 25.87
C GLY A 368 11.02 20.19 26.19
N GLU A 369 9.95 20.75 26.75
CA GLU A 369 8.73 20.01 27.05
C GLU A 369 7.95 19.72 25.76
N PRO A 370 7.27 18.57 25.68
CA PRO A 370 6.49 18.18 24.52
C PRO A 370 5.30 19.11 24.26
N LEU A 371 4.91 19.24 23.00
CA LEU A 371 3.80 20.08 22.58
C LEU A 371 2.68 19.28 21.93
N GLU A 372 1.43 19.62 22.28
CA GLU A 372 0.25 19.35 21.44
C GLU A 372 0.34 20.25 20.19
N ALA A 373 0.70 19.65 19.07
CA ALA A 373 1.02 20.31 17.82
C ALA A 373 0.33 19.62 16.64
N MET A 374 0.30 20.34 15.53
CA MET A 374 -0.17 19.91 14.24
C MET A 374 1.00 19.92 13.25
N VAL A 375 1.13 18.85 12.47
CA VAL A 375 2.14 18.69 11.42
C VAL A 375 1.42 18.56 10.08
N THR A 376 1.61 19.53 9.19
CA THR A 376 0.96 19.59 7.88
C THR A 376 1.96 19.33 6.77
N CYS A 377 1.71 18.31 5.94
CA CYS A 377 2.38 18.18 4.65
C CYS A 377 1.76 19.16 3.65
N MET A 378 2.55 20.13 3.19
CA MET A 378 2.06 21.25 2.36
C MET A 378 1.65 20.79 0.96
N GLU A 379 2.33 19.79 0.40
CA GLU A 379 2.04 19.24 -0.92
C GLU A 379 0.71 18.49 -0.96
N LEU A 380 0.38 17.79 0.13
CA LEU A 380 -0.84 16.97 0.24
C LEU A 380 -1.98 17.71 0.97
N GLY A 381 -1.70 18.83 1.64
CA GLY A 381 -2.68 19.53 2.49
C GLY A 381 -3.14 18.66 3.66
N LEU A 382 -2.26 17.82 4.17
CA LEU A 382 -2.58 16.70 5.05
C LEU A 382 -2.00 16.94 6.44
N LEU A 383 -2.89 16.94 7.43
CA LEU A 383 -2.59 17.22 8.83
C LEU A 383 -2.28 15.92 9.59
N VAL A 384 -1.45 15.98 10.60
CA VAL A 384 -1.24 14.96 11.65
C VAL A 384 -1.10 15.69 12.98
N PHE A 385 -1.41 15.01 14.07
CA PHE A 385 -1.28 15.57 15.42
C PHE A 385 -0.09 14.93 16.13
N THR A 386 0.46 15.62 17.13
CA THR A 386 1.38 14.97 18.06
C THR A 386 0.64 14.32 19.21
N ASP A 387 1.26 13.32 19.83
CA ASP A 387 0.90 12.89 21.17
C ASP A 387 1.26 14.00 22.19
N PRO A 388 0.34 14.41 23.09
CA PRO A 388 0.60 15.51 24.02
C PRO A 388 1.51 15.12 25.22
N VAL A 389 1.74 13.84 25.48
CA VAL A 389 2.57 13.33 26.58
C VAL A 389 4.04 13.28 26.18
N VAL A 390 4.34 12.84 24.95
CA VAL A 390 5.72 12.68 24.46
C VAL A 390 6.07 13.73 23.39
N GLY A 391 5.07 14.31 22.73
CA GLY A 391 5.24 15.30 21.67
C GLY A 391 5.54 14.66 20.31
N ASP A 392 5.53 13.33 20.23
CA ASP A 392 5.88 12.61 19.01
C ASP A 392 4.74 12.63 17.98
N TYR A 393 5.09 12.51 16.71
CA TYR A 393 4.16 12.35 15.62
C TYR A 393 4.69 11.28 14.67
N GLN A 394 3.75 10.56 14.04
CA GLN A 394 4.03 9.66 12.93
C GLN A 394 3.20 10.10 11.73
N LYS A 395 3.85 10.30 10.58
CA LYS A 395 3.16 10.45 9.31
C LYS A 395 3.73 9.57 8.23
N ASN A 396 2.91 8.61 7.81
CA ASN A 396 3.22 7.70 6.73
C ASN A 396 3.15 8.38 5.37
N PHE A 397 4.21 8.22 4.59
CA PHE A 397 4.36 8.69 3.22
C PHE A 397 5.02 7.61 2.39
N LEU A 398 4.77 7.63 1.08
CA LEU A 398 5.65 6.93 0.14
C LEU A 398 7.02 7.65 0.07
N PRO A 399 8.06 7.00 -0.45
CA PRO A 399 9.34 7.66 -0.67
C PRO A 399 9.21 8.91 -1.55
N GLY A 400 9.87 9.99 -1.16
CA GLY A 400 9.79 11.29 -1.82
C GLY A 400 10.25 12.45 -0.94
N THR A 401 10.22 13.67 -1.49
CA THR A 401 10.65 14.88 -0.77
C THR A 401 9.45 15.78 -0.48
N TYR A 402 9.29 16.17 0.79
CA TYR A 402 8.11 16.88 1.29
C TYR A 402 8.46 18.18 2.03
N THR A 403 7.48 19.08 2.13
CA THR A 403 7.54 20.29 2.95
C THR A 403 6.59 20.14 4.12
N LEU A 404 7.12 20.14 5.34
CA LEU A 404 6.34 19.96 6.56
C LEU A 404 6.22 21.28 7.33
N LYS A 405 4.99 21.66 7.68
CA LYS A 405 4.67 22.81 8.53
C LYS A 405 4.25 22.31 9.91
N PHE A 406 4.82 22.89 10.95
CA PHE A 406 4.57 22.57 12.35
C PHE A 406 3.90 23.76 13.02
N SER A 407 2.77 23.53 13.66
CA SER A 407 1.92 24.56 14.30
C SER A 407 1.49 24.09 15.69
N ALA A 408 1.59 24.96 16.70
CA ALA A 408 1.09 24.65 18.04
C ALA A 408 0.56 25.91 18.72
N ASN A 409 -0.42 25.75 19.60
CA ASN A 409 -1.04 26.87 20.29
C ASN A 409 -0.03 27.62 21.18
N GLY A 410 0.12 28.93 20.94
CA GLY A 410 1.04 29.77 21.67
C GLY A 410 2.48 29.63 21.18
N TYR A 411 2.66 29.15 19.95
CA TYR A 411 3.94 28.99 19.27
C TYR A 411 3.89 29.51 17.84
N ARG A 412 5.06 29.86 17.28
CA ARG A 412 5.19 30.27 15.89
C ARG A 412 5.24 29.04 14.99
N ASP A 413 4.45 29.09 13.92
CA ASP A 413 4.54 28.12 12.85
C ASP A 413 5.97 28.03 12.30
N THR A 414 6.46 26.81 12.08
CA THR A 414 7.77 26.54 11.46
C THR A 414 7.56 25.66 10.24
N THR A 415 8.14 26.02 9.09
CA THR A 415 8.04 25.24 7.86
C THR A 415 9.42 24.76 7.44
N ILE A 416 9.55 23.45 7.23
CA ILE A 416 10.79 22.78 6.85
C ILE A 416 10.59 22.19 5.45
N PRO A 417 11.16 22.78 4.39
CA PRO A 417 11.18 22.18 3.05
C PRO A 417 12.24 21.09 2.95
N GLY A 418 12.13 20.23 1.95
CA GLY A 418 13.21 19.29 1.59
C GLY A 418 13.32 18.06 2.51
N VAL A 419 12.25 17.69 3.22
CA VAL A 419 12.24 16.48 4.07
C VAL A 419 12.19 15.25 3.18
N VAL A 420 13.32 14.55 3.06
CA VAL A 420 13.45 13.34 2.23
C VAL A 420 12.95 12.14 3.02
N VAL A 421 11.97 11.42 2.48
CA VAL A 421 11.49 10.11 2.95
C VAL A 421 12.12 9.03 2.08
N SER A 422 12.95 8.19 2.67
CA SER A 422 13.50 7.00 2.03
C SER A 422 12.60 5.78 2.25
N GLY A 423 12.75 4.75 1.41
CA GLY A 423 12.04 3.48 1.60
C GLY A 423 12.67 2.62 2.70
N GLY A 424 11.83 1.99 3.52
CA GLY A 424 12.24 0.92 4.46
C GLY A 424 12.60 1.35 5.89
N SER A 425 12.63 2.65 6.21
CA SER A 425 12.73 3.16 7.60
C SER A 425 12.19 4.60 7.67
N PRO A 426 11.63 5.05 8.79
CA PRO A 426 11.16 6.42 8.92
C PRO A 426 12.32 7.42 8.86
N THR A 427 12.03 8.58 8.29
CA THR A 427 12.86 9.77 8.45
C THR A 427 12.55 10.42 9.79
N THR A 428 13.54 10.54 10.67
CA THR A 428 13.38 11.21 11.96
C THR A 428 13.58 12.72 11.83
N LEU A 429 12.58 13.51 12.24
CA LEU A 429 12.58 14.97 12.20
C LEU A 429 12.01 15.55 13.50
N ASN A 430 12.89 15.89 14.43
CA ASN A 430 12.50 16.59 15.66
C ASN A 430 12.44 18.10 15.44
N VAL A 431 11.41 18.76 15.97
CA VAL A 431 11.18 20.19 15.79
C VAL A 431 10.92 20.88 17.13
N ALA A 432 11.62 21.98 17.38
CA ALA A 432 11.39 22.81 18.55
C ALA A 432 10.69 24.12 18.13
N LEU A 433 9.45 24.33 18.60
CA LEU A 433 8.66 25.51 18.28
C LEU A 433 8.89 26.63 19.28
N ARG A 434 8.89 27.88 18.80
CA ARG A 434 9.19 29.06 19.62
C ARG A 434 7.91 29.72 20.13
N PRO A 435 7.88 30.21 21.38
CA PRO A 435 6.69 30.84 21.94
C PRO A 435 6.17 32.03 21.12
N ALA A 436 4.85 32.13 21.03
CA ALA A 436 4.05 33.17 20.42
C ALA A 436 2.79 33.45 21.29
N LEU A 437 1.94 34.35 20.80
CA LEU A 437 0.69 34.71 21.50
C LEU A 437 -0.55 34.08 20.87
N ASP A 438 -0.50 33.70 19.60
CA ASP A 438 -1.70 33.26 18.87
C ASP A 438 -2.12 31.86 19.32
N LEU A 439 -3.42 31.70 19.56
CA LEU A 439 -4.08 30.46 19.93
C LEU A 439 -5.24 30.22 18.95
N PHE A 440 -5.53 28.96 18.67
CA PHE A 440 -6.49 28.52 17.67
C PHE A 440 -7.14 27.18 18.00
N ALA A 441 -8.15 26.79 17.22
CA ALA A 441 -8.76 25.46 17.28
C ALA A 441 -7.76 24.38 16.82
N VAL A 442 -7.61 23.31 17.60
CA VAL A 442 -6.58 22.27 17.40
C VAL A 442 -7.13 20.93 16.93
N HIS A 443 -8.41 20.61 17.16
CA HIS A 443 -9.02 19.36 16.67
C HIS A 443 -10.42 19.56 16.12
N VAL A 444 -10.74 18.83 15.05
CA VAL A 444 -12.14 18.59 14.63
C VAL A 444 -12.67 17.42 15.42
N ILE A 445 -13.72 17.61 16.21
CA ILE A 445 -14.34 16.51 16.95
C ILE A 445 -15.45 15.86 16.13
N SER A 446 -16.25 16.67 15.45
CA SER A 446 -17.30 16.18 14.56
C SER A 446 -17.74 17.26 13.57
N CYS A 447 -18.38 16.84 12.50
CA CYS A 447 -18.94 17.73 11.49
C CYS A 447 -20.13 17.11 10.76
N TYR A 448 -20.99 17.97 10.26
CA TYR A 448 -22.13 17.64 9.41
C TYR A 448 -22.23 18.66 8.29
N PHE A 449 -22.46 18.19 7.07
CA PHE A 449 -22.73 19.05 5.92
C PHE A 449 -23.96 18.52 5.19
N TYR A 450 -24.79 19.42 4.71
CA TYR A 450 -26.06 19.06 4.09
C TYR A 450 -25.85 18.45 2.70
N ASP A 451 -26.46 17.30 2.43
CA ASP A 451 -26.57 16.70 1.09
C ASP A 451 -27.91 17.03 0.43
N PRO A 452 -27.97 17.96 -0.54
CA PRO A 452 -29.17 18.15 -1.31
C PRO A 452 -29.43 17.03 -2.34
N TYR A 453 -28.45 16.20 -2.69
CA TYR A 453 -28.48 15.40 -3.93
C TYR A 453 -28.77 13.90 -3.80
N SER A 454 -28.71 13.26 -2.63
CA SER A 454 -29.51 12.02 -2.52
C SER A 454 -29.00 10.79 -3.26
N TRP A 455 -27.70 10.58 -3.45
CA TRP A 455 -27.11 9.62 -4.41
C TRP A 455 -27.55 9.75 -5.90
N PRO A 456 -26.63 9.75 -6.88
CA PRO A 456 -25.18 9.81 -6.75
C PRO A 456 -24.77 11.18 -6.24
N ASN A 457 -23.97 11.18 -5.18
CA ASN A 457 -23.56 12.40 -4.53
C ASN A 457 -22.09 12.66 -4.90
N GLN A 458 -21.88 13.67 -5.74
CA GLN A 458 -20.54 14.06 -6.19
C GLN A 458 -20.03 15.36 -5.59
N TYR A 459 -20.80 16.00 -4.67
CA TYR A 459 -20.60 17.37 -4.15
C TYR A 459 -19.47 18.19 -4.79
N PRO A 460 -19.53 18.52 -6.09
CA PRO A 460 -18.46 19.32 -6.65
C PRO A 460 -18.46 20.66 -5.90
N ASN A 461 -19.67 21.15 -5.61
CA ASN A 461 -19.94 22.45 -5.06
C ASN A 461 -19.80 22.56 -3.53
N ASN A 462 -19.55 21.48 -2.78
CA ASN A 462 -19.28 21.55 -1.34
C ASN A 462 -18.21 20.53 -0.92
N PRO A 463 -16.94 20.72 -1.32
CA PRO A 463 -15.87 19.76 -1.09
C PRO A 463 -15.29 19.91 0.32
N THR A 464 -16.14 19.96 1.36
CA THR A 464 -15.68 20.39 2.69
C THR A 464 -14.55 19.52 3.22
N ASN A 465 -13.49 20.20 3.63
CA ASN A 465 -12.41 19.66 4.43
C ASN A 465 -12.51 20.26 5.84
N ALA A 466 -13.01 19.52 6.83
CA ALA A 466 -13.28 20.08 8.15
C ALA A 466 -12.00 20.54 8.88
N SER A 467 -10.87 19.87 8.61
CA SER A 467 -9.57 20.25 9.20
C SER A 467 -9.05 21.59 8.70
N ALA A 468 -9.59 22.13 7.61
CA ALA A 468 -9.27 23.47 7.11
C ALA A 468 -9.82 24.60 8.00
N ALA A 469 -10.56 24.31 9.08
CA ALA A 469 -10.93 25.31 10.09
C ALA A 469 -9.92 25.39 11.27
N LEU A 470 -8.86 24.58 11.24
CA LEU A 470 -7.85 24.49 12.30
C LEU A 470 -6.64 25.37 11.96
N GLY A 471 -5.90 25.77 13.00
CA GLY A 471 -4.69 26.58 12.84
C GLY A 471 -4.95 28.07 12.70
N LEU A 472 -3.93 28.78 12.21
CA LEU A 472 -4.01 30.21 11.94
C LEU A 472 -4.66 30.48 10.58
N PRO A 473 -5.31 31.64 10.39
CA PRO A 473 -5.87 32.05 9.11
C PRO A 473 -4.83 31.93 7.98
N ASP A 474 -5.11 31.09 6.98
CA ASP A 474 -4.22 30.85 5.83
C ASP A 474 -4.95 30.94 4.48
N GLY A 475 -6.27 31.12 4.50
CA GLY A 475 -7.13 31.26 3.33
C GLY A 475 -7.64 29.94 2.78
N ILE A 476 -7.28 28.80 3.38
CA ILE A 476 -7.90 27.50 3.17
C ILE A 476 -9.02 27.37 4.20
N PHE A 477 -10.19 26.89 3.80
CA PHE A 477 -11.37 26.96 4.65
C PHE A 477 -12.24 25.71 4.61
N ALA A 478 -12.95 25.46 5.71
CA ALA A 478 -14.01 24.48 5.83
C ALA A 478 -15.38 25.13 5.53
N SER A 479 -15.94 24.82 4.36
CA SER A 479 -17.29 25.25 3.96
C SER A 479 -18.35 24.49 4.74
N LEU A 480 -19.16 25.16 5.57
CA LEU A 480 -20.22 24.54 6.38
C LEU A 480 -21.37 23.97 5.59
N GLY A 481 -21.50 24.28 4.30
CA GLY A 481 -22.69 23.87 3.59
C GLY A 481 -23.93 24.58 4.14
N ARG A 482 -25.03 24.45 3.41
CA ARG A 482 -26.32 24.99 3.89
C ARG A 482 -26.86 24.17 5.08
N GLY A 483 -26.86 24.76 6.28
CA GLY A 483 -27.34 24.18 7.52
C GLY A 483 -26.42 23.12 8.14
N GLY A 484 -25.17 23.03 7.68
CA GLY A 484 -24.17 22.18 8.31
C GLY A 484 -23.56 22.81 9.57
N HIS A 485 -22.70 22.05 10.23
CA HIS A 485 -21.96 22.50 11.40
C HIS A 485 -20.62 21.80 11.55
N VAL A 486 -19.72 22.44 12.29
CA VAL A 486 -18.46 21.84 12.76
C VAL A 486 -18.35 22.04 14.26
N GLU A 487 -17.83 21.02 14.95
CA GLU A 487 -17.53 21.04 16.38
C GLU A 487 -16.01 20.93 16.57
N LEU A 488 -15.42 21.93 17.22
CA LEU A 488 -13.97 22.10 17.35
C LEU A 488 -13.52 22.10 18.81
N ASP A 489 -12.35 21.54 19.09
CA ASP A 489 -11.64 21.64 20.38
C ASP A 489 -10.61 22.77 20.31
N MET A 490 -10.68 23.69 21.27
CA MET A 490 -9.73 24.80 21.45
C MET A 490 -8.47 24.39 22.24
N GLY A 491 -8.41 23.14 22.69
CA GLY A 491 -7.28 22.57 23.44
C GLY A 491 -7.54 22.57 24.95
N GLU A 492 -7.07 21.52 25.62
CA GLU A 492 -7.24 21.36 27.08
C GLU A 492 -6.43 22.39 27.87
N VAL A 493 -5.21 22.65 27.41
CA VAL A 493 -4.24 23.55 28.06
C VAL A 493 -4.40 25.00 27.62
N THR A 494 -5.05 25.24 26.48
CA THR A 494 -5.22 26.56 25.84
C THR A 494 -6.69 26.89 25.57
N PRO A 495 -7.64 26.68 26.51
CA PRO A 495 -9.03 27.04 26.26
C PRO A 495 -9.17 28.55 26.08
N ILE A 496 -10.27 28.99 25.46
CA ILE A 496 -10.65 30.41 25.44
C ILE A 496 -10.91 30.84 26.89
N VAL A 497 -10.38 31.99 27.29
CA VAL A 497 -10.49 32.56 28.64
C VAL A 497 -11.11 33.96 28.55
N ASP A 498 -12.02 34.26 29.47
CA ASP A 498 -12.64 35.60 29.61
C ASP A 498 -11.57 36.65 29.97
N VAL A 499 -11.37 37.60 29.06
CA VAL A 499 -10.48 38.76 29.18
C VAL A 499 -11.26 40.06 28.96
N GLU A 500 -10.62 41.21 29.14
CA GLU A 500 -11.28 42.49 28.86
C GLU A 500 -11.44 42.69 27.34
N GLY A 501 -12.66 42.54 26.82
CA GLY A 501 -12.99 42.80 25.42
C GLY A 501 -13.57 41.57 24.73
N ASP A 502 -13.30 41.44 23.42
CA ASP A 502 -13.65 40.22 22.68
C ASP A 502 -12.60 39.14 22.97
N ASP A 503 -13.05 37.91 23.22
CA ASP A 503 -12.21 36.80 23.68
C ASP A 503 -11.73 35.87 22.56
N PHE A 504 -12.51 35.75 21.49
CA PHE A 504 -12.13 34.96 20.31
C PHE A 504 -12.74 35.54 19.02
N THR A 505 -12.18 35.15 17.89
CA THR A 505 -12.63 35.55 16.54
C THR A 505 -12.78 34.31 15.67
N ILE A 506 -13.91 34.22 14.97
CA ILE A 506 -14.12 33.25 13.87
C ILE A 506 -13.79 33.98 12.57
N HIS A 507 -12.89 33.44 11.78
CA HIS A 507 -12.45 33.97 10.50
C HIS A 507 -13.16 33.26 9.36
N GLU A 508 -13.77 34.06 8.48
CA GLU A 508 -14.46 33.57 7.29
C GLU A 508 -13.74 34.07 6.03
N VAL A 509 -13.69 33.21 5.01
CA VAL A 509 -13.11 33.51 3.69
C VAL A 509 -14.22 33.53 2.64
N GLY A 510 -14.08 34.35 1.60
CA GLY A 510 -15.05 34.37 0.51
C GLY A 510 -16.22 35.32 0.72
N THR A 511 -17.45 34.85 0.48
CA THR A 511 -18.66 35.64 0.74
C THR A 511 -18.90 35.68 2.24
N SER A 512 -19.40 36.82 2.74
CA SER A 512 -19.76 36.91 4.16
C SER A 512 -21.14 36.30 4.37
N ASP A 513 -21.17 35.23 5.14
CA ASP A 513 -22.36 34.42 5.39
C ASP A 513 -22.69 34.39 6.90
N GLY A 514 -23.93 34.01 7.22
CA GLY A 514 -24.46 34.05 8.58
C GLY A 514 -24.29 32.73 9.32
N TYR A 515 -23.98 32.78 10.62
CA TYR A 515 -23.83 31.57 11.43
C TYR A 515 -24.19 31.78 12.90
N HIS A 516 -24.42 30.66 13.59
CA HIS A 516 -24.73 30.58 15.01
C HIS A 516 -23.58 29.91 15.76
N VAL A 517 -23.22 30.45 16.92
CA VAL A 517 -22.10 29.94 17.73
C VAL A 517 -22.62 29.40 19.06
N TYR A 518 -22.17 28.20 19.40
CA TYR A 518 -22.48 27.52 20.65
C TYR A 518 -21.22 27.04 21.34
N TRP A 519 -21.31 26.82 22.66
CA TRP A 519 -20.24 26.24 23.45
C TRP A 519 -20.73 25.06 24.31
N SER A 520 -19.79 24.20 24.71
CA SER A 520 -20.05 23.11 25.64
C SER A 520 -18.96 23.03 26.72
N SER A 521 -19.36 22.58 27.92
CA SER A 521 -18.45 22.34 29.04
C SER A 521 -17.92 20.90 29.02
N LEU A 522 -16.86 20.61 29.80
CA LEU A 522 -16.39 19.24 30.03
C LEU A 522 -17.41 18.38 30.80
N PRO A 523 -17.52 17.07 30.49
CA PRO A 523 -16.93 16.39 29.33
C PRO A 523 -17.64 16.78 28.02
N TYR A 524 -16.95 16.65 26.89
CA TYR A 524 -17.50 16.93 25.56
C TYR A 524 -18.82 16.18 25.30
N GLY A 525 -19.74 16.82 24.56
CA GLY A 525 -21.09 16.28 24.28
C GLY A 525 -22.13 16.55 25.38
N GLY A 526 -21.86 17.51 26.26
CA GLY A 526 -22.85 18.07 27.20
C GLY A 526 -23.96 18.87 26.50
N SER A 527 -24.62 19.78 27.24
CA SER A 527 -25.60 20.69 26.62
C SER A 527 -24.90 21.80 25.86
N TRP A 528 -25.15 21.90 24.55
CA TRP A 528 -24.73 23.05 23.73
C TRP A 528 -25.46 24.32 24.15
N ASN A 529 -24.72 25.35 24.56
CA ASN A 529 -25.23 26.64 25.02
C ASN A 529 -24.93 27.72 23.99
N TYR A 530 -25.93 28.54 23.67
CA TYR A 530 -25.81 29.58 22.66
C TYR A 530 -24.95 30.77 23.15
N ILE A 531 -24.01 31.21 22.31
CA ILE A 531 -23.19 32.43 22.53
C ILE A 531 -23.80 33.61 21.79
N GLY A 532 -23.99 33.48 20.47
CA GLY A 532 -24.38 34.59 19.62
C GLY A 532 -24.48 34.23 18.14
N ASN A 533 -24.74 35.23 17.30
CA ASN A 533 -24.72 35.13 15.84
C ASN A 533 -23.49 35.85 15.30
N GLY A 534 -22.86 35.29 14.26
CA GLY A 534 -21.83 35.94 13.46
C GLY A 534 -22.30 36.24 12.04
N TYR A 535 -21.55 37.12 11.36
CA TYR A 535 -21.70 37.42 9.94
C TYR A 535 -20.35 37.89 9.38
N GLY A 536 -19.74 37.18 8.44
CA GLY A 536 -18.33 37.44 8.14
C GLY A 536 -17.41 36.97 9.25
N THR A 537 -16.15 37.38 9.17
CA THR A 537 -15.24 37.38 10.32
C THR A 537 -15.83 38.17 11.48
N THR A 538 -16.09 37.51 12.61
CA THR A 538 -16.77 38.09 13.79
C THR A 538 -16.06 37.70 15.08
N SER A 539 -15.91 38.66 16.00
CA SER A 539 -15.37 38.47 17.35
C SER A 539 -16.47 38.39 18.40
N PHE A 540 -16.21 37.64 19.48
CA PHE A 540 -17.19 37.30 20.51
C PHE A 540 -16.60 37.51 21.91
N ASP A 541 -17.40 38.11 22.79
CA ASP A 541 -17.13 38.34 24.21
C ASP A 541 -17.97 37.36 25.06
N ILE A 542 -17.30 36.61 25.94
CA ILE A 542 -17.86 35.55 26.77
C ILE A 542 -18.13 36.01 28.21
N SER A 543 -17.82 37.25 28.59
CA SER A 543 -18.01 37.82 29.94
C SER A 543 -19.46 37.79 30.44
N SER A 544 -20.42 37.60 29.52
CA SER A 544 -21.86 37.47 29.83
C SER A 544 -22.33 36.03 30.05
N LEU A 545 -21.48 35.03 29.78
CA LEU A 545 -21.79 33.62 29.94
C LEU A 545 -21.69 33.17 31.40
N SER A 546 -22.08 31.93 31.67
CA SER A 546 -22.00 31.34 33.01
C SER A 546 -20.64 30.71 33.33
N THR A 547 -19.63 30.96 32.49
CA THR A 547 -18.28 30.37 32.55
C THR A 547 -17.26 31.43 32.17
N ASP A 548 -16.07 31.34 32.76
CA ASP A 548 -14.93 32.21 32.42
C ASP A 548 -13.98 31.51 31.43
N THR A 549 -14.31 30.28 30.99
CA THR A 549 -13.52 29.48 30.05
C THR A 549 -14.38 28.63 29.12
N ILE A 550 -13.95 28.45 27.86
CA ILE A 550 -14.59 27.59 26.85
C ILE A 550 -13.54 26.69 26.19
N ARG A 551 -13.78 25.37 26.16
CA ARG A 551 -12.95 24.39 25.43
C ARG A 551 -13.54 23.99 24.08
N TYR A 552 -14.86 23.75 24.00
CA TYR A 552 -15.49 23.28 22.77
C TYR A 552 -16.42 24.32 22.19
N LEU A 553 -16.30 24.55 20.88
CA LEU A 553 -17.18 25.41 20.09
C LEU A 553 -17.90 24.59 19.02
N MET A 554 -19.16 24.94 18.77
CA MET A 554 -19.92 24.45 17.62
C MET A 554 -20.41 25.64 16.81
N ILE A 555 -20.10 25.62 15.52
CA ILE A 555 -20.46 26.68 14.58
C ILE A 555 -21.44 26.06 13.60
N VAL A 556 -22.63 26.65 13.54
CA VAL A 556 -23.76 26.13 12.77
C VAL A 556 -24.14 27.18 11.74
N ASP A 557 -24.13 26.79 10.47
CA ASP A 557 -24.65 27.62 9.39
C ASP A 557 -26.11 28.02 9.67
N ASP A 558 -26.48 29.27 9.39
CA ASP A 558 -27.83 29.78 9.70
C ASP A 558 -28.91 29.30 8.71
N ASN A 559 -28.52 28.41 7.78
CA ASN A 559 -29.33 27.74 6.76
C ASN A 559 -29.87 28.68 5.67
N ASP A 560 -29.22 29.84 5.52
CA ASP A 560 -29.36 30.70 4.35
C ASP A 560 -28.53 30.18 3.14
N GLY A 561 -28.32 30.99 2.12
CA GLY A 561 -27.65 30.54 0.89
C GLY A 561 -28.37 29.47 0.04
N SER A 562 -27.77 29.10 -1.09
CA SER A 562 -28.26 28.02 -1.96
C SER A 562 -27.36 26.80 -1.88
N ALA A 563 -27.91 25.62 -1.57
CA ALA A 563 -27.16 24.36 -1.54
C ALA A 563 -26.56 23.93 -2.91
N THR A 564 -26.81 24.69 -3.98
CA THR A 564 -26.28 24.48 -5.33
C THR A 564 -25.14 25.44 -5.69
N GLU A 565 -24.81 26.39 -4.83
CA GLU A 565 -23.66 27.30 -5.01
C GLU A 565 -22.36 26.57 -4.64
N TRP A 566 -21.23 27.08 -5.14
CA TRP A 566 -19.90 26.61 -4.74
C TRP A 566 -19.59 27.19 -3.36
N TYR A 567 -19.25 26.32 -2.41
CA TYR A 567 -19.02 26.64 -1.01
C TYR A 567 -20.23 27.35 -0.38
N PRO A 568 -21.38 26.66 -0.26
CA PRO A 568 -22.58 27.30 0.27
C PRO A 568 -22.51 27.42 1.79
N GLY A 569 -22.94 28.55 2.35
CA GLY A 569 -22.95 28.75 3.80
C GLY A 569 -21.62 29.26 4.33
N CYS A 570 -21.42 29.23 5.65
CA CYS A 570 -20.23 29.81 6.28
C CYS A 570 -18.92 29.07 5.94
N ASP A 571 -17.91 29.80 5.49
CA ASP A 571 -16.61 29.30 5.02
C ASP A 571 -15.49 29.57 6.04
N ILE A 572 -15.34 28.67 7.02
CA ILE A 572 -14.49 28.89 8.20
C ILE A 572 -13.03 28.59 7.87
N ASP A 573 -12.17 29.60 7.96
CA ASP A 573 -10.71 29.51 7.79
C ASP A 573 -10.03 29.21 9.12
N ALA A 574 -10.43 29.89 10.20
CA ALA A 574 -9.86 29.65 11.52
C ALA A 574 -10.75 30.16 12.65
N ILE A 575 -10.50 29.68 13.86
CA ILE A 575 -10.96 30.32 15.10
C ILE A 575 -9.74 30.68 15.93
N THR A 576 -9.52 31.96 16.21
CA THR A 576 -8.33 32.44 16.94
C THR A 576 -8.68 33.17 18.22
N HIS A 577 -7.81 33.06 19.22
CA HIS A 577 -7.75 33.91 20.41
C HIS A 577 -6.28 34.17 20.79
N ALA A 578 -6.02 34.89 21.89
CA ALA A 578 -4.66 35.26 22.28
C ALA A 578 -4.31 34.84 23.71
N ARG A 579 -3.09 34.34 23.87
CA ARG A 579 -2.44 34.10 25.16
C ARG A 579 -2.08 35.44 25.81
N GLN A 580 -2.22 35.52 27.14
CA GLN A 580 -1.79 36.68 27.93
C GLN A 580 -0.45 36.38 28.63
N VAL A 581 0.55 37.25 28.44
CA VAL A 581 1.89 37.14 29.06
C VAL A 581 2.19 38.38 29.89
N THR A 582 2.41 38.21 31.20
CA THR A 582 2.72 39.31 32.13
C THR A 582 4.23 39.48 32.34
N GLY A 583 4.73 40.71 32.27
CA GLY A 583 6.16 41.02 32.28
C GLY A 583 6.78 41.04 30.88
N PRO A 584 8.08 41.37 30.74
CA PRO A 584 8.78 41.21 29.47
C PRO A 584 8.89 39.71 29.13
N TYR A 585 8.83 39.39 27.84
CA TYR A 585 9.08 38.04 27.35
C TYR A 585 9.73 38.13 25.96
N VAL A 586 11.05 37.96 25.89
CA VAL A 586 11.80 38.17 24.63
C VAL A 586 12.14 36.85 23.99
N THR A 587 11.67 36.62 22.76
CA THR A 587 11.91 35.39 21.97
C THR A 587 12.59 35.74 20.64
N LEU A 588 13.14 34.74 19.93
CA LEU A 588 13.68 34.90 18.58
C LEU A 588 12.53 35.04 17.57
N TYR A 589 12.46 36.18 16.88
CA TYR A 589 11.45 36.49 15.87
C TYR A 589 11.81 35.87 14.51
N THR A 590 13.01 36.15 14.02
CA THR A 590 13.52 35.61 12.75
C THR A 590 15.05 35.70 12.71
N TYR A 591 15.66 35.09 11.70
CA TYR A 591 17.08 35.20 11.43
C TYR A 591 17.33 35.21 9.92
N TYR A 592 18.51 35.69 9.54
CA TYR A 592 18.96 35.73 8.15
C TYR A 592 20.35 35.14 8.07
N VAL A 593 20.50 34.12 7.23
CA VAL A 593 21.78 33.54 6.83
C VAL A 593 22.41 34.46 5.80
N ASP A 594 23.68 34.83 6.02
CA ASP A 594 24.51 35.50 5.05
C ASP A 594 25.59 34.52 4.54
N ASP A 595 25.26 33.90 3.41
CA ASP A 595 26.07 32.95 2.64
C ASP A 595 26.94 33.67 1.57
N ASP A 596 27.27 34.94 1.79
CA ASP A 596 28.16 35.62 0.87
C ASP A 596 29.65 35.21 1.04
N SER A 597 30.53 35.83 0.26
CA SER A 597 31.99 35.62 0.39
C SER A 597 32.71 36.88 0.87
N LEU A 598 32.01 37.72 1.62
CA LEU A 598 32.48 38.98 2.18
C LEU A 598 32.67 38.85 3.70
N ASP A 599 33.41 39.81 4.25
CA ASP A 599 33.73 39.90 5.68
C ASP A 599 34.25 38.59 6.31
N LEU A 600 33.53 37.97 7.27
CA LEU A 600 33.93 36.67 7.85
C LEU A 600 33.19 35.48 7.21
N SER A 601 32.18 35.74 6.38
CA SER A 601 31.48 34.71 5.61
C SER A 601 32.37 34.14 4.50
N LEU A 602 32.31 32.82 4.32
CA LEU A 602 33.01 32.05 3.29
C LEU A 602 32.02 31.12 2.58
N GLY A 603 30.87 31.67 2.23
CA GLY A 603 29.79 31.01 1.49
C GLY A 603 29.92 31.14 -0.03
N ASN A 604 28.97 30.56 -0.74
CA ASN A 604 28.97 30.47 -2.21
C ASN A 604 27.91 31.34 -2.90
N ASN A 605 27.08 32.06 -2.14
CA ASN A 605 25.98 32.94 -2.56
C ASN A 605 24.79 32.22 -3.24
N ASP A 606 24.53 30.98 -2.88
CA ASP A 606 23.28 30.31 -3.25
C ASP A 606 22.17 30.56 -2.20
N GLY A 607 22.53 31.09 -1.03
CA GLY A 607 21.62 31.44 0.05
C GLY A 607 21.32 30.30 1.01
N ASN A 608 22.00 29.16 0.85
CA ASN A 608 21.91 28.03 1.75
C ASN A 608 23.11 28.00 2.70
N VAL A 609 23.08 27.06 3.65
CA VAL A 609 24.27 26.74 4.44
C VAL A 609 24.77 25.41 3.94
N ASP A 610 25.98 25.39 3.40
CA ASP A 610 26.54 24.17 2.84
C ASP A 610 27.72 23.65 3.66
N PHE A 611 28.00 22.36 3.48
CA PHE A 611 29.13 21.73 4.13
C PHE A 611 30.45 22.48 3.84
N GLY A 612 31.26 22.69 4.88
CA GLY A 612 32.55 23.37 4.77
C GLY A 612 32.52 24.90 4.77
N GLU A 613 31.35 25.53 4.80
CA GLU A 613 31.21 26.98 4.78
C GLU A 613 31.42 27.64 6.15
N THR A 614 31.65 28.96 6.14
CA THR A 614 31.58 29.81 7.32
C THR A 614 30.48 30.83 7.09
N ILE A 615 29.52 30.91 8.00
CA ILE A 615 28.27 31.62 7.83
C ILE A 615 28.15 32.73 8.86
N GLU A 616 27.70 33.90 8.40
CA GLU A 616 27.26 35.01 9.24
C GLU A 616 25.75 34.97 9.43
N LEU A 617 25.28 35.27 10.64
CA LEU A 617 23.88 35.10 11.02
C LEU A 617 23.37 36.35 11.74
N THR A 618 22.44 37.05 11.09
CA THR A 618 21.71 38.17 11.72
C THR A 618 20.46 37.64 12.41
N MET A 619 20.23 38.00 13.67
CA MET A 619 19.02 37.62 14.41
C MET A 619 18.13 38.82 14.70
N VAL A 620 16.83 38.59 14.75
CA VAL A 620 15.82 39.57 15.19
C VAL A 620 15.07 39.00 16.37
N LEU A 621 15.05 39.71 17.50
CA LEU A 621 14.29 39.34 18.68
C LEU A 621 12.97 40.12 18.76
N GLU A 622 11.96 39.54 19.41
CA GLU A 622 10.67 40.19 19.71
C GLU A 622 10.36 40.09 21.18
N ASN A 623 9.80 41.16 21.76
CA ASN A 623 9.22 41.11 23.10
C ASN A 623 7.70 40.92 23.04
N ILE A 624 7.23 39.68 23.23
CA ILE A 624 5.81 39.30 23.23
C ILE A 624 5.12 39.53 24.60
N GLY A 625 5.85 40.07 25.58
CA GLY A 625 5.33 40.40 26.89
C GLY A 625 4.56 41.74 26.93
N ASP A 626 3.97 42.05 28.09
CA ASP A 626 3.19 43.29 28.29
C ASP A 626 4.02 44.51 28.77
N SER A 627 5.34 44.36 28.92
CA SER A 627 6.24 45.42 29.40
C SER A 627 7.63 45.38 28.76
N ILE A 628 8.36 46.50 28.83
CA ILE A 628 9.68 46.69 28.17
C ILE A 628 10.73 45.71 28.73
N ALA A 629 11.53 45.10 27.86
CA ALA A 629 12.77 44.40 28.20
C ALA A 629 13.98 45.35 28.07
N TYR A 630 14.77 45.51 29.12
CA TYR A 630 15.89 46.48 29.15
C TYR A 630 17.25 45.82 28.92
N ASP A 631 18.13 46.49 28.15
CA ASP A 631 19.52 46.08 27.90
C ASP A 631 19.67 44.63 27.42
N VAL A 632 18.91 44.24 26.38
CA VAL A 632 18.88 42.87 25.85
C VAL A 632 20.20 42.50 25.16
N GLU A 633 20.75 41.34 25.51
CA GLU A 633 21.86 40.65 24.83
C GLU A 633 21.51 39.17 24.58
N ALA A 634 22.14 38.53 23.60
CA ALA A 634 21.95 37.10 23.33
C ALA A 634 23.27 36.36 23.08
N ILE A 635 23.34 35.08 23.48
CA ILE A 635 24.48 34.18 23.28
C ILE A 635 24.05 32.94 22.50
N LEU A 636 24.68 32.67 21.36
CA LEU A 636 24.46 31.53 20.49
C LEU A 636 25.45 30.38 20.80
N ARG A 637 24.96 29.15 20.85
CA ARG A 637 25.73 27.92 21.11
C ARG A 637 25.23 26.80 20.22
N THR A 638 26.04 25.77 20.02
CA THR A 638 25.58 24.48 19.50
C THR A 638 26.42 23.38 20.13
N THR A 639 25.83 22.19 20.28
CA THR A 639 26.55 20.97 20.68
C THR A 639 26.90 20.08 19.49
N HIS A 640 26.53 20.49 18.27
CA HIS A 640 26.77 19.71 17.07
C HIS A 640 28.28 19.50 16.87
N PRO A 641 28.77 18.24 16.82
CA PRO A 641 30.21 17.96 16.82
C PRO A 641 30.92 18.47 15.57
N LEU A 642 30.18 18.67 14.48
CA LEU A 642 30.68 19.12 13.19
C LEU A 642 30.51 20.63 12.95
N VAL A 643 30.15 21.41 13.97
CA VAL A 643 29.94 22.87 13.85
C VAL A 643 30.71 23.61 14.92
N SER A 644 31.33 24.74 14.56
CA SER A 644 32.08 25.59 15.48
C SER A 644 31.57 27.03 15.46
N VAL A 645 31.10 27.52 16.62
CA VAL A 645 30.71 28.94 16.78
C VAL A 645 31.96 29.81 16.97
N ILE A 646 32.16 30.76 16.08
CA ILE A 646 33.31 31.68 16.02
C ILE A 646 33.01 32.97 16.77
N ASP A 647 31.85 33.58 16.52
CA ASP A 647 31.31 34.69 17.31
C ASP A 647 29.92 34.32 17.84
N SER A 648 29.78 34.38 19.17
CA SER A 648 28.67 33.79 19.90
C SER A 648 27.82 34.81 20.64
N GLN A 649 28.17 36.10 20.72
CA GLN A 649 27.45 37.04 21.59
C GLN A 649 27.13 38.37 20.91
N GLN A 650 25.85 38.75 20.88
CA GLN A 650 25.40 40.02 20.30
C GLN A 650 24.46 40.82 21.21
N ILE A 651 24.41 42.15 21.01
CA ILE A 651 23.62 43.10 21.81
C ILE A 651 22.47 43.67 20.96
N PHE A 652 21.31 43.87 21.59
CA PHE A 652 20.07 44.36 21.00
C PHE A 652 19.58 45.67 21.64
N GLY A 653 19.84 45.90 22.95
CA GLY A 653 19.37 47.09 23.67
C GLY A 653 17.95 46.95 24.23
N ASP A 654 17.23 48.05 24.41
CA ASP A 654 15.86 48.00 24.96
C ASP A 654 14.84 47.56 23.89
N ILE A 655 13.97 46.61 24.23
CA ILE A 655 12.90 46.11 23.34
C ILE A 655 11.53 46.36 24.02
N PRO A 656 10.75 47.36 23.57
CA PRO A 656 9.40 47.60 24.06
C PRO A 656 8.44 46.42 23.84
N ALA A 657 7.35 46.37 24.62
CA ALA A 657 6.30 45.37 24.44
C ALA A 657 5.69 45.43 23.04
N GLY A 658 5.64 44.30 22.34
CA GLY A 658 5.17 44.17 20.95
C GLY A 658 6.14 44.64 19.87
N ASP A 659 7.34 45.11 20.23
CA ASP A 659 8.35 45.56 19.26
C ASP A 659 9.39 44.45 18.97
N THR A 660 10.04 44.57 17.81
CA THR A 660 11.16 43.73 17.38
C THR A 660 12.48 44.52 17.31
N MET A 661 13.61 43.82 17.44
CA MET A 661 14.95 44.42 17.34
C MET A 661 15.94 43.45 16.69
N ALA A 662 16.68 43.90 15.68
CA ALA A 662 17.77 43.14 15.06
C ALA A 662 19.08 43.26 15.86
N SER A 663 19.95 42.26 15.77
CA SER A 663 21.28 42.29 16.36
C SER A 663 22.11 43.42 15.74
N SER A 664 22.95 44.08 16.54
CA SER A 664 23.78 45.17 16.04
C SER A 664 24.99 44.73 15.18
N ALA A 665 25.29 43.42 15.19
CA ALA A 665 26.31 42.74 14.39
C ALA A 665 25.89 41.26 14.21
N GLU A 666 26.59 40.49 13.36
CA GLU A 666 26.28 39.08 13.08
C GLU A 666 26.90 38.10 14.09
N PHE A 667 26.22 36.98 14.34
CA PHE A 667 26.85 35.79 14.88
C PHE A 667 27.62 35.07 13.77
N VAL A 668 28.67 34.31 14.09
CA VAL A 668 29.50 33.63 13.08
C VAL A 668 29.74 32.18 13.48
N PHE A 669 29.54 31.24 12.57
CA PHE A 669 29.86 29.83 12.78
C PHE A 669 30.43 29.18 11.51
N SER A 670 31.12 28.04 11.65
CA SER A 670 31.63 27.26 10.52
C SER A 670 31.13 25.82 10.56
N VAL A 671 30.83 25.26 9.40
CA VAL A 671 30.35 23.90 9.20
C VAL A 671 31.49 22.99 8.72
N SER A 672 31.60 21.79 9.28
CA SER A 672 32.60 20.81 8.84
C SER A 672 32.29 20.30 7.43
N THR A 673 33.32 19.90 6.70
CA THR A 673 33.14 19.19 5.43
C THR A 673 32.77 17.72 5.60
N GLU A 674 32.69 17.21 6.84
CA GLU A 674 32.29 15.82 7.16
C GLU A 674 30.79 15.67 7.47
N ILE A 675 30.02 16.77 7.43
CA ILE A 675 28.57 16.75 7.69
C ILE A 675 27.85 16.09 6.50
N VAL A 676 26.74 15.40 6.76
CA VAL A 676 25.96 14.73 5.69
C VAL A 676 24.84 15.62 5.18
N ASP A 677 24.37 15.33 3.96
CA ASP A 677 23.28 16.09 3.35
C ASP A 677 21.99 15.96 4.17
N GLY A 678 21.23 17.05 4.25
CA GLY A 678 19.97 17.09 5.01
C GLY A 678 20.14 17.17 6.53
N GLU A 679 21.38 17.21 7.05
CA GLU A 679 21.62 17.31 8.49
C GLU A 679 21.18 18.69 9.01
N ILE A 680 20.37 18.71 10.07
CA ILE A 680 19.88 19.93 10.70
C ILE A 680 20.77 20.27 11.89
N ILE A 681 21.42 21.43 11.88
CA ILE A 681 22.23 21.92 13.00
C ILE A 681 21.32 22.60 14.03
N PRO A 682 21.17 22.03 15.24
CA PRO A 682 20.47 22.71 16.32
C PRO A 682 21.40 23.74 16.97
N PHE A 683 20.94 24.98 17.06
CA PHE A 683 21.55 26.00 17.89
C PHE A 683 20.75 26.20 19.17
N HIS A 684 21.40 26.72 20.21
CA HIS A 684 20.79 27.19 21.45
C HIS A 684 21.10 28.68 21.64
N LEU A 685 20.12 29.45 22.11
CA LEU A 685 20.15 30.90 22.24
C LEU A 685 19.78 31.31 23.68
N ASP A 686 20.76 31.83 24.42
CA ASP A 686 20.54 32.44 25.73
C ASP A 686 20.30 33.95 25.59
N ILE A 687 19.11 34.44 25.90
CA ILE A 687 18.74 35.88 25.88
C ILE A 687 18.71 36.43 27.31
N ASN A 688 19.43 37.52 27.57
CA ASN A 688 19.48 38.17 28.87
C ASN A 688 19.07 39.63 28.78
N ALA A 689 18.26 40.08 29.73
CA ALA A 689 17.86 41.47 29.95
C ALA A 689 18.04 41.83 31.44
N THR A 690 18.05 43.12 31.75
CA THR A 690 18.14 43.57 33.17
C THR A 690 16.94 43.09 34.01
N ASN A 691 15.77 42.89 33.38
CA ASN A 691 14.51 42.50 34.02
C ASN A 691 13.94 41.16 33.52
N GLY A 692 14.75 40.32 32.88
CA GLY A 692 14.34 38.99 32.40
C GLY A 692 15.52 38.20 31.83
N SER A 693 15.38 36.88 31.74
CA SER A 693 16.37 36.00 31.11
C SER A 693 15.63 34.79 30.59
N TRP A 694 15.96 34.36 29.38
CA TRP A 694 15.26 33.32 28.65
C TRP A 694 16.28 32.51 27.85
N GLY A 695 16.18 31.19 27.87
CA GLY A 695 16.97 30.29 27.04
C GLY A 695 16.05 29.59 26.05
N TYR A 696 16.50 29.42 24.81
CA TYR A 696 15.72 28.84 23.72
C TYR A 696 16.59 27.93 22.86
N GLU A 697 16.01 26.89 22.27
CA GLU A 697 16.50 26.37 21.00
C GLU A 697 16.44 27.51 19.97
N GLY A 698 17.61 27.80 19.42
CA GLY A 698 17.86 28.81 18.40
C GLY A 698 17.42 28.34 17.01
N PRO A 699 18.05 28.84 15.94
CA PRO A 699 17.81 28.34 14.58
C PRO A 699 18.16 26.86 14.43
N ASN A 700 17.28 26.12 13.75
CA ASN A 700 17.61 24.83 13.16
C ASN A 700 17.99 25.10 11.71
N ILE A 701 19.26 24.91 11.37
CA ILE A 701 19.79 25.24 10.04
C ILE A 701 20.03 23.94 9.30
N LEU A 702 19.25 23.71 8.23
CA LEU A 702 19.46 22.63 7.29
C LEU A 702 20.78 22.86 6.56
N VAL A 703 21.61 21.83 6.45
CA VAL A 703 22.87 21.87 5.72
C VAL A 703 22.78 21.00 4.49
N ASN A 704 23.20 21.54 3.34
CA ASN A 704 23.34 20.73 2.14
C ASN A 704 24.76 20.16 2.00
N ALA A 705 24.82 18.93 1.51
CA ALA A 705 26.04 18.25 1.08
C ALA A 705 25.72 17.37 -0.15
N PRO A 706 26.73 16.79 -0.81
CA PRO A 706 26.48 15.78 -1.84
C PRO A 706 25.85 14.52 -1.22
N LEU A 707 24.99 13.81 -1.95
CA LEU A 707 24.51 12.47 -1.62
C LEU A 707 24.49 11.64 -2.90
N LEU A 708 25.46 10.75 -3.05
CA LEU A 708 25.69 10.00 -4.28
C LEU A 708 25.26 8.55 -4.12
N VAL A 709 24.28 8.10 -4.90
CA VAL A 709 23.68 6.76 -4.82
C VAL A 709 23.71 6.04 -6.17
N TYR A 710 23.65 4.71 -6.15
CA TYR A 710 23.51 3.87 -7.32
C TYR A 710 22.17 4.09 -8.01
N HIS A 711 22.21 4.29 -9.32
CA HIS A 711 21.02 4.52 -10.14
C HIS A 711 20.78 3.40 -11.15
N ALA A 712 21.82 2.97 -11.88
CA ALA A 712 21.68 1.95 -12.93
C ALA A 712 22.98 1.22 -13.26
N LEU A 713 22.85 0.05 -13.89
CA LEU A 713 23.95 -0.82 -14.34
C LEU A 713 23.77 -1.20 -15.82
N ASP A 714 24.86 -1.11 -16.58
CA ASP A 714 24.99 -1.64 -17.94
C ASP A 714 26.15 -2.66 -17.99
N VAL A 715 25.91 -3.82 -18.58
CA VAL A 715 26.86 -4.95 -18.62
C VAL A 715 27.33 -5.17 -20.06
N ASP A 716 28.63 -4.97 -20.30
CA ASP A 716 29.30 -5.27 -21.56
C ASP A 716 30.17 -6.53 -21.40
N ASP A 717 29.70 -7.63 -21.95
CA ASP A 717 30.32 -8.96 -21.89
C ASP A 717 31.03 -9.33 -23.20
N ILE A 718 31.47 -8.37 -24.03
CA ILE A 718 32.10 -8.65 -25.33
C ILE A 718 33.34 -9.57 -25.29
N VAL A 719 33.92 -9.78 -24.11
CA VAL A 719 35.05 -10.70 -23.87
C VAL A 719 34.58 -12.13 -23.52
N GLY A 720 33.31 -12.29 -23.14
CA GLY A 720 32.55 -13.53 -22.98
C GLY A 720 31.81 -13.91 -24.27
N ASN A 721 30.51 -14.18 -24.15
CA ASN A 721 29.66 -14.67 -25.24
C ASN A 721 29.03 -13.53 -26.09
N GLY A 722 29.04 -12.29 -25.58
CA GLY A 722 28.56 -11.08 -26.23
C GLY A 722 27.04 -10.93 -26.25
N ASP A 723 26.34 -11.44 -25.24
CA ASP A 723 24.88 -11.39 -25.10
C ASP A 723 24.35 -10.27 -24.19
N GLY A 724 25.25 -9.46 -23.63
CA GLY A 724 24.93 -8.34 -22.75
C GLY A 724 24.65 -8.73 -21.31
N LYS A 725 24.97 -9.97 -20.89
CA LYS A 725 24.78 -10.47 -19.53
C LYS A 725 26.09 -10.99 -18.95
N ALA A 726 26.16 -11.09 -17.62
CA ALA A 726 27.31 -11.69 -16.96
C ALA A 726 27.05 -13.19 -16.79
N ASP A 727 27.81 -14.06 -17.45
CA ASP A 727 27.63 -15.51 -17.30
C ASP A 727 28.73 -16.19 -16.46
N PRO A 728 28.44 -17.37 -15.87
CA PRO A 728 29.44 -18.22 -15.25
C PRO A 728 30.66 -18.47 -16.15
N GLY A 729 31.85 -18.14 -15.65
CA GLY A 729 33.12 -18.32 -16.36
C GLY A 729 33.57 -17.12 -17.19
N GLU A 730 32.78 -16.06 -17.27
CA GLU A 730 33.07 -14.92 -18.13
C GLU A 730 33.84 -13.79 -17.44
N THR A 731 34.32 -12.86 -18.27
CA THR A 731 34.80 -11.54 -17.85
C THR A 731 33.94 -10.49 -18.51
N CYS A 732 33.25 -9.69 -17.72
CA CYS A 732 32.41 -8.58 -18.21
C CYS A 732 32.89 -7.23 -17.67
N TYR A 733 32.50 -6.18 -18.37
CA TYR A 733 32.70 -4.79 -18.01
C TYR A 733 31.39 -4.21 -17.50
N LEU A 734 31.44 -3.55 -16.36
CA LEU A 734 30.27 -2.95 -15.72
C LEU A 734 30.36 -1.44 -15.85
N THR A 735 29.38 -0.83 -16.49
CA THR A 735 29.21 0.62 -16.52
C THR A 735 28.14 0.99 -15.51
N VAL A 736 28.53 1.69 -14.44
CA VAL A 736 27.62 2.04 -13.34
C VAL A 736 27.25 3.51 -13.44
N THR A 737 25.97 3.80 -13.28
CA THR A 737 25.43 5.17 -13.19
C THR A 737 25.14 5.50 -11.74
N LEU A 738 25.64 6.65 -11.28
CA LEU A 738 25.30 7.26 -10.02
C LEU A 738 24.29 8.39 -10.23
N GLU A 739 23.50 8.68 -9.21
CA GLU A 739 22.65 9.86 -9.09
C GLU A 739 23.09 10.68 -7.87
N ASN A 740 23.08 12.01 -8.01
CA ASN A 740 23.25 12.90 -6.86
C ASN A 740 21.87 13.33 -6.34
N GLU A 741 21.41 12.68 -5.28
CA GLU A 741 20.16 13.01 -4.59
C GLU A 741 20.34 14.14 -3.56
N GLY A 742 21.58 14.60 -3.33
CA GLY A 742 21.88 15.59 -2.30
C GLY A 742 21.68 17.03 -2.74
N GLY A 743 21.53 17.94 -1.77
CA GLY A 743 21.33 19.36 -1.99
C GLY A 743 22.55 20.12 -2.56
N TYR A 744 23.73 19.50 -2.58
CA TYR A 744 24.96 20.12 -3.08
C TYR A 744 25.65 19.31 -4.21
N GLU A 745 26.45 19.99 -5.04
CA GLU A 745 27.16 19.35 -6.16
C GLU A 745 28.25 18.34 -5.71
N GLY A 746 28.18 17.11 -6.23
CA GLY A 746 29.23 16.10 -6.09
C GLY A 746 30.39 16.36 -7.07
N LYS A 747 31.52 16.87 -6.56
CA LYS A 747 32.73 17.15 -7.37
C LYS A 747 33.79 16.07 -7.25
N GLN A 748 34.60 15.88 -8.29
CA GLN A 748 35.75 14.95 -8.29
C GLN A 748 35.39 13.56 -7.77
N VAL A 749 34.23 13.06 -8.19
CA VAL A 749 33.66 11.80 -7.71
C VAL A 749 34.51 10.63 -8.20
N GLU A 750 34.94 9.78 -7.28
CA GLU A 750 35.64 8.52 -7.52
C GLU A 750 34.88 7.39 -6.79
N ALA A 751 34.76 6.21 -7.38
CA ALA A 751 34.17 5.08 -6.70
C ALA A 751 34.97 3.78 -6.89
N ILE A 752 34.91 2.94 -5.86
CA ILE A 752 35.57 1.65 -5.75
C ILE A 752 34.50 0.55 -5.65
N LEU A 753 34.39 -0.26 -6.69
CA LEU A 753 33.59 -1.47 -6.71
C LEU A 753 34.31 -2.61 -5.97
N VAL A 754 33.62 -3.19 -5.01
CA VAL A 754 34.02 -4.33 -4.21
C VAL A 754 32.95 -5.42 -4.34
N SER A 755 33.35 -6.68 -4.29
CA SER A 755 32.40 -7.79 -4.17
C SER A 755 32.74 -8.63 -2.93
N ASN A 756 31.71 -8.93 -2.15
CA ASN A 756 31.77 -9.94 -1.09
C ASN A 756 31.22 -11.30 -1.57
N ASP A 757 30.78 -11.38 -2.82
CA ASP A 757 30.26 -12.60 -3.40
C ASP A 757 31.40 -13.57 -3.75
N PHE A 758 31.25 -14.83 -3.36
CA PHE A 758 32.29 -15.85 -3.57
C PHE A 758 32.56 -16.13 -5.06
N TYR A 759 31.58 -15.89 -5.94
CA TYR A 759 31.66 -16.17 -7.36
C TYR A 759 32.15 -14.99 -8.19
N VAL A 760 32.13 -13.77 -7.66
CA VAL A 760 32.51 -12.55 -8.40
C VAL A 760 33.86 -12.03 -7.91
N ASN A 761 34.82 -11.95 -8.81
CA ASN A 761 36.13 -11.36 -8.54
C ASN A 761 36.30 -10.07 -9.33
N VAL A 762 36.43 -8.94 -8.62
CA VAL A 762 36.67 -7.63 -9.22
C VAL A 762 38.14 -7.50 -9.67
N ILE A 763 38.37 -7.25 -10.95
CA ILE A 763 39.70 -7.08 -11.56
C ILE A 763 40.09 -5.60 -11.59
N SER A 764 39.18 -4.76 -12.08
CA SER A 764 39.34 -3.31 -12.14
C SER A 764 38.19 -2.69 -11.37
N GLY A 765 38.46 -2.34 -10.11
CA GLY A 765 37.44 -1.87 -9.19
C GLY A 765 37.32 -0.36 -9.09
N THR A 766 38.10 0.46 -9.81
CA THR A 766 38.08 1.92 -9.60
C THR A 766 37.59 2.68 -10.84
N SER A 767 36.70 3.66 -10.66
CA SER A 767 36.30 4.59 -11.72
C SER A 767 36.10 6.00 -11.18
N SER A 768 36.28 6.99 -12.06
CA SER A 768 35.92 8.39 -11.79
C SER A 768 34.62 8.73 -12.49
N TYR A 769 33.90 9.73 -11.99
CA TYR A 769 32.62 10.20 -12.53
C TYR A 769 32.72 11.68 -12.91
N PRO A 770 31.83 12.20 -13.77
CA PRO A 770 31.69 13.65 -13.96
C PRO A 770 31.25 14.33 -12.66
N ASP A 771 31.47 15.65 -12.56
CA ASP A 771 30.84 16.44 -11.50
C ASP A 771 29.31 16.40 -11.68
N MET A 772 28.58 16.13 -10.60
CA MET A 772 27.13 15.95 -10.60
C MET A 772 26.45 17.07 -9.80
N LEU A 773 25.62 17.87 -10.46
CA LEU A 773 24.71 18.80 -9.79
C LEU A 773 23.62 18.02 -9.03
N PRO A 774 22.91 18.65 -8.08
CA PRO A 774 21.71 18.05 -7.49
C PRO A 774 20.74 17.52 -8.58
N GLU A 775 20.13 16.36 -8.33
CA GLU A 775 19.20 15.64 -9.22
C GLU A 775 19.79 15.22 -10.57
N SER A 776 21.11 15.21 -10.71
CA SER A 776 21.77 14.80 -11.96
C SER A 776 22.46 13.45 -11.84
N THR A 777 22.53 12.74 -12.96
CA THR A 777 23.20 11.44 -13.05
C THR A 777 24.58 11.55 -13.69
N GLY A 778 25.48 10.67 -13.26
CA GLY A 778 26.84 10.54 -13.77
C GLY A 778 27.18 9.09 -14.06
N VAL A 779 27.73 8.84 -15.26
CA VAL A 779 28.16 7.50 -15.66
C VAL A 779 29.66 7.33 -15.37
N SER A 780 30.05 6.14 -14.90
CA SER A 780 31.45 5.77 -14.69
C SER A 780 32.29 6.01 -15.95
N LEU A 781 33.34 6.85 -15.87
CA LEU A 781 34.15 7.24 -17.03
C LEU A 781 35.00 6.10 -17.58
N THR A 782 35.34 5.13 -16.73
CA THR A 782 35.92 3.84 -17.13
C THR A 782 35.07 2.70 -16.57
N PRO A 783 34.66 1.71 -17.37
CA PRO A 783 33.93 0.56 -16.86
C PRO A 783 34.75 -0.21 -15.83
N TYR A 784 34.07 -0.73 -14.80
CA TYR A 784 34.65 -1.72 -13.90
C TYR A 784 34.83 -3.04 -14.65
N GLN A 785 35.73 -3.89 -14.19
CA GLN A 785 35.93 -5.22 -14.79
C GLN A 785 35.80 -6.28 -13.72
N VAL A 786 34.96 -7.29 -13.98
CA VAL A 786 34.76 -8.43 -13.07
C VAL A 786 34.94 -9.75 -13.83
N THR A 787 35.36 -10.77 -13.10
CA THR A 787 35.36 -12.17 -13.55
C THR A 787 34.37 -12.96 -12.73
N ILE A 788 33.61 -13.81 -13.39
CA ILE A 788 32.64 -14.71 -12.78
C ILE A 788 33.22 -16.13 -12.75
N SER A 789 33.06 -16.82 -11.63
CA SER A 789 33.46 -18.22 -11.50
C SER A 789 32.62 -19.12 -12.43
N GLU A 790 33.27 -20.10 -13.07
CA GLU A 790 32.58 -21.17 -13.82
C GLU A 790 31.66 -22.02 -12.91
N GLU A 791 31.87 -21.98 -11.59
CA GLU A 791 31.06 -22.72 -10.61
C GLU A 791 29.86 -21.89 -10.09
N CYS A 792 29.68 -20.66 -10.59
CA CYS A 792 28.54 -19.83 -10.23
C CYS A 792 27.24 -20.49 -10.76
N PRO A 793 26.22 -20.71 -9.93
CA PRO A 793 24.91 -21.15 -10.42
C PRO A 793 24.31 -20.11 -11.38
N GLU A 794 23.62 -20.58 -12.42
CA GLU A 794 22.84 -19.71 -13.31
C GLU A 794 21.66 -19.07 -12.57
N GLY A 795 21.40 -17.79 -12.82
CA GLY A 795 20.42 -16.99 -12.09
C GLY A 795 20.87 -16.60 -10.68
N HIS A 796 22.17 -16.68 -10.38
CA HIS A 796 22.70 -16.24 -9.08
C HIS A 796 22.74 -14.71 -9.02
N SER A 797 22.20 -14.13 -7.94
CA SER A 797 22.23 -12.68 -7.71
C SER A 797 23.40 -12.34 -6.79
N ALA A 798 24.43 -11.71 -7.34
CA ALA A 798 25.62 -11.30 -6.60
C ALA A 798 25.50 -9.84 -6.14
N SER A 799 25.56 -9.61 -4.83
CA SER A 799 25.58 -8.25 -4.27
C SER A 799 26.98 -7.62 -4.41
N LEU A 800 27.03 -6.46 -5.06
CA LEU A 800 28.22 -5.64 -5.24
C LEU A 800 28.12 -4.39 -4.37
N ILE A 801 29.26 -3.96 -3.85
CA ILE A 801 29.42 -2.80 -2.98
C ILE A 801 30.16 -1.73 -3.76
N LEU A 802 29.68 -0.50 -3.71
CA LEU A 802 30.30 0.66 -4.32
C LEU A 802 30.68 1.66 -3.22
N GLU A 803 31.98 1.79 -2.96
CA GLU A 803 32.53 2.80 -2.04
C GLU A 803 32.79 4.08 -2.84
N ILE A 804 32.07 5.16 -2.56
CA ILE A 804 32.06 6.40 -3.35
C ILE A 804 32.70 7.53 -2.53
N ASP A 805 33.74 8.15 -3.07
CA ASP A 805 34.42 9.33 -2.53
C ASP A 805 34.20 10.54 -3.45
N ALA A 806 34.24 11.76 -2.89
CA ALA A 806 34.13 13.01 -3.63
C ALA A 806 35.04 14.10 -3.04
N PHE A 807 35.07 15.29 -3.66
CA PHE A 807 35.88 16.42 -3.21
C PHE A 807 35.59 16.78 -1.74
N GLY A 808 36.66 16.91 -0.95
CA GLY A 808 36.56 17.09 0.50
C GLY A 808 36.81 15.76 1.22
N PRO A 809 36.24 15.56 2.42
CA PRO A 809 36.26 14.29 3.13
C PRO A 809 34.98 13.46 2.89
N TYR A 810 34.19 13.76 1.85
CA TYR A 810 32.99 13.00 1.52
C TYR A 810 33.35 11.55 1.16
N SER A 811 32.66 10.61 1.81
CA SER A 811 32.75 9.18 1.55
C SER A 811 31.42 8.52 1.88
N SER A 812 30.94 7.63 1.01
CA SER A 812 29.68 6.91 1.14
C SER A 812 29.80 5.50 0.59
N VAL A 813 28.87 4.61 0.93
CA VAL A 813 28.85 3.24 0.46
C VAL A 813 27.44 2.88 0.03
N ASP A 814 27.30 2.29 -1.15
CA ASP A 814 26.03 1.79 -1.67
C ASP A 814 26.18 0.35 -2.20
N THR A 815 25.06 -0.34 -2.47
CA THR A 815 25.04 -1.72 -2.95
C THR A 815 24.04 -1.95 -4.06
N PHE A 816 24.39 -2.80 -5.02
CA PHE A 816 23.48 -3.22 -6.09
C PHE A 816 23.70 -4.68 -6.47
N ALA A 817 22.72 -5.29 -7.16
CA ALA A 817 22.77 -6.68 -7.58
C ALA A 817 23.28 -6.84 -9.03
N LEU A 818 24.16 -7.81 -9.24
CA LEU A 818 24.54 -8.33 -10.55
C LEU A 818 23.92 -9.73 -10.71
N ILE A 819 23.03 -9.90 -11.68
CA ILE A 819 22.48 -11.22 -12.04
C ILE A 819 23.50 -11.97 -12.91
N ILE A 820 23.80 -13.20 -12.52
CA ILE A 820 24.82 -14.05 -13.15
C ILE A 820 24.17 -15.28 -13.77
N GLY A 821 24.27 -15.37 -15.10
CA GLY A 821 23.61 -16.38 -15.89
C GLY A 821 22.09 -16.26 -15.85
N GLN A 822 21.43 -17.06 -16.66
CA GLN A 822 19.98 -17.21 -16.62
C GLN A 822 19.60 -18.67 -16.52
N LYS A 823 18.65 -18.97 -15.64
CA LYS A 823 18.03 -20.29 -15.58
C LYS A 823 17.30 -20.58 -16.90
N PRO A 824 17.18 -21.84 -17.31
CA PRO A 824 16.66 -22.15 -18.63
C PRO A 824 15.21 -21.72 -18.84
N ILE A 825 14.29 -22.11 -17.94
CA ILE A 825 12.84 -21.98 -18.16
C ILE A 825 12.12 -21.60 -16.86
N LEU A 826 11.25 -20.59 -16.94
CA LEU A 826 10.16 -20.36 -16.00
C LEU A 826 8.85 -20.82 -16.65
N PHE A 827 8.15 -21.77 -16.04
CA PHE A 827 6.80 -22.16 -16.45
C PHE A 827 5.79 -21.42 -15.57
N VAL A 828 5.01 -20.52 -16.17
CA VAL A 828 3.95 -19.74 -15.53
C VAL A 828 2.61 -20.43 -15.79
N ASP A 829 2.01 -20.88 -14.71
CA ASP A 829 0.73 -21.57 -14.66
C ASP A 829 -0.38 -20.56 -14.30
N ASP A 830 -0.96 -19.96 -15.34
CA ASP A 830 -1.94 -18.87 -15.28
C ASP A 830 -3.30 -19.33 -15.83
N ASP A 831 -3.68 -20.57 -15.51
CA ASP A 831 -4.89 -21.22 -16.03
C ASP A 831 -6.11 -21.12 -15.09
N GLY A 832 -6.04 -20.24 -14.09
CA GLY A 832 -7.06 -20.10 -13.05
C GLY A 832 -7.04 -21.23 -12.00
N GLY A 833 -5.87 -21.86 -11.79
CA GLY A 833 -5.67 -22.91 -10.80
C GLY A 833 -6.19 -24.28 -11.23
N GLU A 834 -6.35 -24.49 -12.53
CA GLU A 834 -6.77 -25.76 -13.09
C GLU A 834 -5.59 -26.75 -13.17
N ALA A 835 -5.89 -28.04 -13.32
CA ALA A 835 -4.88 -29.10 -13.28
C ALA A 835 -4.40 -29.50 -14.70
N TYR A 836 -4.03 -28.51 -15.53
CA TYR A 836 -3.56 -28.75 -16.90
C TYR A 836 -2.04 -28.62 -17.09
N GLU A 837 -1.31 -28.21 -16.05
CA GLU A 837 0.14 -28.12 -16.02
C GLU A 837 0.81 -29.43 -16.45
N TYR A 838 0.23 -30.59 -16.13
CA TYR A 838 0.73 -31.91 -16.53
C TYR A 838 1.04 -32.04 -18.04
N TYR A 839 0.28 -31.37 -18.93
CA TYR A 839 0.51 -31.42 -20.38
C TYR A 839 1.83 -30.73 -20.78
N PHE A 840 2.18 -29.65 -20.09
CA PHE A 840 3.45 -28.95 -20.26
C PHE A 840 4.57 -29.65 -19.52
N LEU A 841 4.38 -29.95 -18.23
CA LEU A 841 5.42 -30.51 -17.36
C LEU A 841 5.96 -31.83 -17.91
N THR A 842 5.09 -32.74 -18.40
CA THR A 842 5.57 -33.98 -19.02
C THR A 842 6.39 -33.77 -20.29
N ALA A 843 6.03 -32.76 -21.09
CA ALA A 843 6.77 -32.42 -22.30
C ALA A 843 8.11 -31.74 -21.95
N LEU A 844 8.14 -30.87 -20.95
CA LEU A 844 9.36 -30.22 -20.43
C LEU A 844 10.30 -31.24 -19.76
N ASP A 845 9.77 -32.12 -18.92
CA ASP A 845 10.51 -33.22 -18.28
C ASP A 845 11.23 -34.09 -19.31
N SER A 846 10.58 -34.33 -20.46
CA SER A 846 11.15 -35.14 -21.55
C SER A 846 12.40 -34.52 -22.18
N LEU A 847 12.63 -33.22 -22.00
CA LEU A 847 13.82 -32.52 -22.50
C LEU A 847 15.04 -32.74 -21.60
N GLY A 848 14.81 -33.05 -20.31
CA GLY A 848 15.87 -33.09 -19.30
C GLY A 848 16.57 -31.75 -19.10
N ILE A 849 15.84 -30.65 -19.32
CA ILE A 849 16.23 -29.25 -19.03
C ILE A 849 15.56 -28.86 -17.71
N THR A 850 16.27 -28.13 -16.85
CA THR A 850 15.69 -27.66 -15.58
C THR A 850 14.75 -26.49 -15.83
N TYR A 851 13.63 -26.47 -15.12
CA TYR A 851 12.67 -25.38 -15.13
C TYR A 851 12.14 -25.16 -13.72
N ASP A 852 11.74 -23.93 -13.43
CA ASP A 852 10.99 -23.59 -12.22
C ASP A 852 9.51 -23.37 -12.58
N VAL A 853 8.61 -23.66 -11.65
CA VAL A 853 7.16 -23.50 -11.82
C VAL A 853 6.69 -22.31 -10.99
N TRP A 854 5.94 -21.42 -11.62
CA TRP A 854 5.31 -20.26 -11.02
C TRP A 854 3.80 -20.41 -11.07
N THR A 855 3.18 -20.62 -9.92
CA THR A 855 1.72 -20.79 -9.81
C THR A 855 1.07 -19.43 -9.66
N TYR A 856 0.56 -18.88 -10.76
CA TYR A 856 0.02 -17.52 -10.84
C TYR A 856 -1.10 -17.30 -9.82
N GLU A 857 -2.01 -18.27 -9.68
CA GLU A 857 -3.13 -18.24 -8.71
C GLU A 857 -2.70 -17.96 -7.26
N THR A 858 -1.47 -18.36 -6.88
CA THR A 858 -0.97 -18.22 -5.51
C THR A 858 0.11 -17.16 -5.33
N LEU A 859 0.75 -16.73 -6.42
CA LEU A 859 1.92 -15.86 -6.39
C LEU A 859 1.71 -14.56 -7.17
N ASP A 860 0.55 -14.39 -7.81
CA ASP A 860 0.25 -13.35 -8.78
C ASP A 860 1.27 -13.33 -9.94
N ALA A 861 1.23 -12.30 -10.79
CA ALA A 861 2.19 -12.08 -11.86
C ALA A 861 3.64 -12.15 -11.35
N PRO A 862 4.55 -12.87 -12.03
CA PRO A 862 5.98 -12.80 -11.72
C PRO A 862 6.49 -11.36 -11.83
N ALA A 863 7.27 -10.88 -10.86
CA ALA A 863 7.90 -9.56 -10.91
C ALA A 863 9.03 -9.51 -11.95
N ASP A 864 9.42 -8.32 -12.40
CA ASP A 864 10.50 -8.13 -13.38
C ASP A 864 11.81 -8.79 -12.91
N SER A 865 12.14 -8.63 -11.63
CA SER A 865 13.32 -9.24 -10.99
C SER A 865 13.30 -10.78 -10.98
N VAL A 866 12.12 -11.40 -11.11
CA VAL A 866 11.97 -12.85 -11.26
C VAL A 866 12.12 -13.25 -12.72
N LEU A 867 11.43 -12.56 -13.64
CA LEU A 867 11.46 -12.86 -15.07
C LEU A 867 12.88 -12.77 -15.64
N GLU A 868 13.67 -11.79 -15.21
CA GLU A 868 15.06 -11.57 -15.65
C GLU A 868 16.01 -12.72 -15.30
N LEU A 869 15.67 -13.55 -14.31
CA LEU A 869 16.46 -14.73 -13.95
C LEU A 869 16.38 -15.84 -14.99
N TYR A 870 15.46 -15.77 -15.96
CA TYR A 870 15.21 -16.87 -16.90
C TYR A 870 15.46 -16.49 -18.35
N GLN A 871 15.95 -17.46 -19.13
CA GLN A 871 16.16 -17.28 -20.57
C GLN A 871 14.85 -17.40 -21.36
N THR A 872 13.94 -18.27 -20.91
CA THR A 872 12.65 -18.53 -21.55
C THR A 872 11.53 -18.55 -20.52
N VAL A 873 10.43 -17.87 -20.82
CA VAL A 873 9.17 -17.95 -20.09
C VAL A 873 8.19 -18.75 -20.92
N VAL A 874 7.62 -19.81 -20.34
CA VAL A 874 6.51 -20.57 -20.89
C VAL A 874 5.27 -20.17 -20.12
N TRP A 875 4.32 -19.52 -20.76
CA TRP A 875 3.12 -18.98 -20.11
C TRP A 875 1.89 -19.68 -20.70
N THR A 876 1.07 -20.29 -19.85
CA THR A 876 -0.21 -20.86 -20.26
C THR A 876 -1.35 -20.20 -19.53
N THR A 877 -2.42 -19.91 -20.27
CA THR A 877 -3.66 -19.34 -19.71
C THR A 877 -4.79 -20.38 -19.66
N GLY A 878 -4.51 -21.61 -20.09
CA GLY A 878 -5.44 -22.74 -20.13
C GLY A 878 -6.86 -22.43 -20.65
N PRO A 879 -7.92 -22.75 -19.88
CA PRO A 879 -9.31 -22.50 -20.28
C PRO A 879 -9.79 -21.07 -20.04
N ASP A 880 -8.93 -20.20 -19.50
CA ASP A 880 -9.35 -18.90 -19.00
C ASP A 880 -9.89 -18.00 -20.11
N TYR A 881 -10.89 -17.20 -19.75
CA TYR A 881 -11.62 -16.30 -20.63
C TYR A 881 -12.24 -15.13 -19.86
N GLY A 882 -12.27 -13.96 -20.49
CA GLY A 882 -12.72 -12.72 -19.89
C GLY A 882 -13.38 -11.81 -20.92
N SER A 883 -12.96 -10.54 -20.97
CA SER A 883 -13.38 -9.61 -22.02
C SER A 883 -12.37 -8.48 -22.18
N MET A 884 -12.42 -7.74 -23.28
CA MET A 884 -11.62 -6.51 -23.45
C MET A 884 -11.74 -5.48 -22.32
N ALA A 885 -12.83 -5.48 -21.55
CA ALA A 885 -13.00 -4.58 -20.40
C ALA A 885 -12.38 -5.16 -19.11
N THR A 886 -12.26 -6.48 -19.01
CA THR A 886 -11.75 -7.23 -17.85
C THR A 886 -11.00 -8.46 -18.36
N PRO A 887 -9.78 -8.30 -18.91
CA PRO A 887 -9.01 -9.42 -19.40
C PRO A 887 -8.69 -10.38 -18.25
N GLN A 888 -8.81 -11.69 -18.47
CA GLN A 888 -8.43 -12.71 -17.49
C GLN A 888 -7.16 -13.45 -17.94
N THR A 889 -7.01 -13.72 -19.24
CA THR A 889 -5.84 -14.48 -19.76
C THR A 889 -4.49 -13.76 -19.66
N LEU A 890 -4.46 -12.42 -19.65
CA LEU A 890 -3.25 -11.60 -19.46
C LEU A 890 -3.71 -10.19 -19.03
N THR A 891 -3.38 -9.81 -17.81
CA THR A 891 -3.72 -8.51 -17.22
C THR A 891 -2.87 -7.38 -17.82
N ALA A 892 -3.16 -6.13 -17.43
CA ALA A 892 -2.32 -4.99 -17.82
C ALA A 892 -0.91 -5.07 -17.22
N THR A 893 -0.81 -5.60 -16.00
CA THR A 893 0.46 -5.82 -15.30
C THR A 893 1.29 -6.87 -16.03
N ASP A 894 0.70 -8.02 -16.39
CA ASP A 894 1.40 -9.10 -17.10
C ASP A 894 1.98 -8.61 -18.42
N ARG A 895 1.15 -7.90 -19.20
CA ARG A 895 1.59 -7.34 -20.49
C ARG A 895 2.76 -6.38 -20.28
N THR A 896 2.72 -5.54 -19.25
CA THR A 896 3.78 -4.57 -18.97
C THR A 896 5.09 -5.28 -18.63
N ARG A 897 5.05 -6.25 -17.72
CA ARG A 897 6.24 -7.02 -17.30
C ARG A 897 6.79 -7.90 -18.41
N LEU A 898 5.93 -8.54 -19.20
CA LEU A 898 6.34 -9.31 -20.37
C LEU A 898 6.95 -8.42 -21.47
N MET A 899 6.45 -7.19 -21.67
CA MET A 899 7.09 -6.23 -22.58
C MET A 899 8.50 -5.86 -22.09
N THR A 900 8.67 -5.52 -20.81
CA THR A 900 9.98 -5.24 -20.20
C THR A 900 10.93 -6.42 -20.37
N TYR A 901 10.48 -7.64 -20.03
CA TYR A 901 11.26 -8.87 -20.18
C TYR A 901 11.68 -9.15 -21.63
N LEU A 902 10.80 -8.93 -22.61
CA LEU A 902 11.12 -9.09 -24.03
C LEU A 902 12.05 -7.98 -24.55
N ASP A 903 11.89 -6.73 -24.09
CA ASP A 903 12.81 -5.64 -24.42
C ASP A 903 14.23 -5.91 -23.89
N ASN A 904 14.34 -6.61 -22.75
CA ASN A 904 15.59 -7.10 -22.16
C ASN A 904 16.09 -8.44 -22.77
N GLY A 905 15.52 -8.85 -23.91
CA GLY A 905 16.00 -9.96 -24.73
C GLY A 905 15.52 -11.35 -24.29
N GLY A 906 14.48 -11.41 -23.47
CA GLY A 906 13.85 -12.67 -23.06
C GLY A 906 13.19 -13.46 -24.21
N ASN A 907 12.92 -14.75 -24.00
CA ASN A 907 12.12 -15.55 -24.92
C ASN A 907 10.76 -15.92 -24.30
N LEU A 908 9.70 -15.93 -25.10
CA LEU A 908 8.33 -16.25 -24.63
C LEU A 908 7.66 -17.32 -25.49
N PHE A 909 7.23 -18.41 -24.87
CA PHE A 909 6.21 -19.30 -25.43
C PHE A 909 4.89 -19.07 -24.71
N LEU A 910 3.93 -18.48 -25.41
CA LEU A 910 2.60 -18.18 -24.89
C LEU A 910 1.57 -19.09 -25.54
N SER A 911 0.87 -19.86 -24.71
CA SER A 911 -0.19 -20.79 -25.11
C SER A 911 -1.53 -20.33 -24.55
N SER A 912 -2.47 -20.02 -25.43
CA SER A 912 -3.81 -19.59 -25.05
C SER A 912 -4.82 -19.99 -26.13
N GLN A 913 -6.10 -20.03 -25.79
CA GLN A 913 -7.18 -20.15 -26.76
C GLN A 913 -8.09 -18.91 -26.89
N ASP A 914 -8.18 -18.05 -25.86
CA ASP A 914 -9.13 -16.91 -25.85
C ASP A 914 -8.48 -15.55 -25.56
N LEU A 915 -7.15 -15.49 -25.45
CA LEU A 915 -6.41 -14.27 -25.19
C LEU A 915 -6.77 -13.11 -26.12
N LEU A 916 -7.05 -13.37 -27.40
CA LEU A 916 -7.35 -12.30 -28.34
C LEU A 916 -8.76 -11.74 -28.15
N HIS A 917 -9.69 -12.54 -27.60
CA HIS A 917 -10.99 -12.04 -27.15
C HIS A 917 -10.85 -11.05 -26.00
N ASP A 918 -9.99 -11.41 -25.04
CA ASP A 918 -9.74 -10.64 -23.83
C ASP A 918 -8.90 -9.39 -24.07
N ASN A 919 -7.99 -9.42 -25.03
CA ASN A 919 -6.95 -8.40 -25.16
C ASN A 919 -7.13 -7.52 -26.39
N GLY A 920 -7.82 -8.02 -27.42
CA GLY A 920 -7.87 -7.40 -28.74
C GLY A 920 -6.49 -7.12 -29.33
N LEU A 921 -6.43 -6.22 -30.32
CA LEU A 921 -5.17 -5.76 -30.93
C LEU A 921 -4.56 -4.59 -30.13
N ASN A 922 -4.11 -4.86 -28.91
CA ASN A 922 -3.35 -3.90 -28.11
C ASN A 922 -1.84 -3.93 -28.46
N THR A 923 -1.06 -3.03 -27.86
CA THR A 923 0.40 -2.90 -28.13
C THR A 923 1.16 -4.20 -27.93
N PHE A 924 0.89 -4.96 -26.86
CA PHE A 924 1.55 -6.24 -26.63
C PHE A 924 1.22 -7.24 -27.76
N VAL A 925 -0.06 -7.36 -28.13
CA VAL A 925 -0.52 -8.29 -29.17
C VAL A 925 0.03 -7.92 -30.56
N THR A 926 0.05 -6.63 -30.92
CA THR A 926 0.50 -6.20 -32.25
C THR A 926 2.02 -6.12 -32.37
N ASP A 927 2.71 -5.62 -31.34
CA ASP A 927 4.12 -5.23 -31.44
C ASP A 927 5.06 -6.28 -30.85
N TYR A 928 4.59 -7.11 -29.90
CA TYR A 928 5.39 -8.15 -29.24
C TYR A 928 4.96 -9.58 -29.62
N LEU A 929 3.66 -9.88 -29.70
CA LEU A 929 3.17 -11.17 -30.24
C LEU A 929 3.09 -11.19 -31.78
N HIS A 930 3.16 -10.03 -32.44
CA HIS A 930 3.08 -9.89 -33.90
C HIS A 930 1.80 -10.47 -34.51
N VAL A 931 0.64 -10.24 -33.88
CA VAL A 931 -0.68 -10.54 -34.44
C VAL A 931 -1.29 -9.25 -34.97
N VAL A 932 -1.56 -9.16 -36.28
CA VAL A 932 -2.08 -7.92 -36.90
C VAL A 932 -3.58 -7.96 -37.20
N ASP A 933 -4.16 -9.15 -37.21
CA ASP A 933 -5.59 -9.39 -37.37
C ASP A 933 -5.91 -10.79 -36.83
N TYR A 934 -7.14 -11.03 -36.39
CA TYR A 934 -7.55 -12.32 -35.83
C TYR A 934 -9.03 -12.60 -36.05
N ALA A 935 -9.43 -13.84 -35.81
CA ALA A 935 -10.81 -14.24 -35.89
C ALA A 935 -11.14 -15.26 -34.81
N GLU A 936 -12.09 -14.86 -33.96
CA GLU A 936 -12.42 -15.52 -32.70
C GLU A 936 -13.20 -16.83 -32.89
N ASP A 937 -13.13 -17.73 -31.90
CA ASP A 937 -14.03 -18.89 -31.75
C ASP A 937 -14.10 -19.76 -33.02
N LYS A 938 -12.94 -20.12 -33.57
CA LYS A 938 -12.86 -20.91 -34.82
C LYS A 938 -12.96 -22.41 -34.60
N ASN A 939 -12.98 -22.84 -33.35
CA ASN A 939 -13.15 -24.23 -32.92
C ASN A 939 -12.20 -25.15 -33.70
N ILE A 940 -10.91 -24.88 -33.62
CA ILE A 940 -9.90 -25.56 -34.42
C ILE A 940 -9.80 -26.99 -33.92
N ASN A 941 -10.09 -27.98 -34.76
CA ASN A 941 -10.07 -29.40 -34.35
C ASN A 941 -8.84 -30.15 -34.90
N SER A 942 -8.07 -29.51 -35.76
CA SER A 942 -6.86 -30.07 -36.36
C SER A 942 -5.97 -28.96 -36.89
N ALA A 943 -4.67 -29.14 -36.73
CA ALA A 943 -3.65 -28.19 -37.12
C ALA A 943 -2.56 -28.90 -37.93
N ALA A 944 -2.10 -28.31 -39.02
CA ALA A 944 -0.99 -28.79 -39.84
C ALA A 944 0.12 -27.76 -39.89
N GLY A 945 1.35 -28.23 -39.78
CA GLY A 945 2.53 -27.41 -39.71
C GLY A 945 2.94 -26.81 -41.05
N LEU A 946 3.64 -25.68 -40.98
CA LEU A 946 4.27 -25.06 -42.14
C LEU A 946 5.45 -25.91 -42.63
N VAL A 947 5.47 -26.18 -43.94
CA VAL A 947 6.55 -26.92 -44.60
C VAL A 947 7.86 -26.14 -44.51
N SER A 948 8.95 -26.83 -44.16
CA SER A 948 10.30 -26.27 -43.96
C SER A 948 10.45 -25.30 -42.76
N ASP A 949 9.45 -25.20 -41.89
CA ASP A 949 9.57 -24.49 -40.63
C ASP A 949 10.30 -25.33 -39.56
N THR A 950 11.18 -24.70 -38.79
CA THR A 950 12.01 -25.35 -37.77
C THR A 950 11.20 -26.01 -36.65
N ILE A 951 10.02 -25.48 -36.33
CA ILE A 951 9.16 -26.01 -35.28
C ILE A 951 8.17 -27.00 -35.88
N SER A 952 7.44 -26.59 -36.92
CA SER A 952 6.24 -27.30 -37.34
C SER A 952 6.40 -28.26 -38.52
N ASP A 953 7.56 -28.34 -39.18
CA ASP A 953 7.71 -29.14 -40.41
C ASP A 953 7.36 -30.62 -40.20
N GLY A 954 6.52 -31.14 -41.10
CA GLY A 954 6.04 -32.53 -41.08
C GLY A 954 5.01 -32.84 -39.98
N MET A 955 4.59 -31.85 -39.17
CA MET A 955 3.62 -32.07 -38.09
C MET A 955 2.17 -31.86 -38.55
N ALA A 956 1.27 -32.74 -38.12
CA ALA A 956 -0.18 -32.60 -38.28
C ALA A 956 -0.91 -33.30 -37.13
N PHE A 957 -1.74 -32.54 -36.40
CA PHE A 957 -2.45 -33.01 -35.21
C PHE A 957 -3.95 -33.06 -35.45
N THR A 958 -4.60 -34.05 -34.83
CA THR A 958 -5.98 -33.88 -34.36
C THR A 958 -5.90 -33.34 -32.94
N LEU A 959 -6.47 -32.16 -32.71
CA LEU A 959 -6.42 -31.49 -31.42
C LEU A 959 -7.51 -32.06 -30.51
N ASN A 960 -7.14 -32.44 -29.28
CA ASN A 960 -8.01 -33.05 -28.28
C ASN A 960 -8.07 -32.16 -27.05
N TYR A 961 -9.05 -31.26 -27.02
CA TYR A 961 -9.18 -30.27 -25.96
C TYR A 961 -9.66 -30.93 -24.66
N PRO A 962 -9.01 -30.66 -23.52
CA PRO A 962 -9.50 -31.09 -22.21
C PRO A 962 -10.67 -30.21 -21.71
N PHE A 963 -10.87 -29.04 -22.31
CA PHE A 963 -11.93 -28.06 -22.00
C PHE A 963 -12.65 -27.57 -23.27
N TYR A 964 -13.56 -26.60 -23.15
CA TYR A 964 -14.26 -26.01 -24.30
C TYR A 964 -13.26 -25.38 -25.27
N ASN A 965 -13.51 -25.56 -26.57
CA ASN A 965 -12.61 -25.09 -27.61
C ASN A 965 -13.06 -23.71 -28.09
N PHE A 966 -12.33 -22.68 -27.68
CA PHE A 966 -12.51 -21.29 -28.11
C PHE A 966 -11.34 -20.80 -28.98
N SER A 967 -10.51 -21.70 -29.49
CA SER A 967 -9.29 -21.32 -30.23
C SER A 967 -9.54 -20.39 -31.42
N ASP A 968 -8.60 -19.48 -31.63
CA ASP A 968 -8.66 -18.45 -32.66
C ASP A 968 -7.79 -18.75 -33.87
N CYS A 969 -8.11 -18.06 -34.96
CA CYS A 969 -7.19 -17.91 -36.07
C CYS A 969 -6.56 -16.51 -36.08
N ILE A 970 -5.29 -16.43 -36.48
CA ILE A 970 -4.48 -15.22 -36.45
C ILE A 970 -3.87 -14.90 -37.83
N VAL A 971 -3.54 -13.64 -38.03
CA VAL A 971 -2.72 -13.14 -39.13
C VAL A 971 -1.37 -12.69 -38.58
N PRO A 972 -0.27 -13.39 -38.90
CA PRO A 972 1.07 -12.96 -38.51
C PRO A 972 1.44 -11.59 -39.10
N GLY A 973 2.01 -10.74 -38.26
CA GLY A 973 2.51 -9.41 -38.58
C GLY A 973 3.86 -9.40 -39.29
N SER A 974 4.41 -8.20 -39.47
CA SER A 974 5.70 -8.03 -40.14
C SER A 974 6.82 -8.68 -39.31
N GLY A 975 7.61 -9.55 -39.93
CA GLY A 975 8.72 -10.22 -39.25
C GLY A 975 8.32 -11.49 -38.50
N ALA A 976 7.04 -11.84 -38.38
CA ALA A 976 6.58 -13.13 -37.85
C ALA A 976 6.13 -14.10 -38.96
N THR A 977 6.03 -15.38 -38.65
CA THR A 977 5.51 -16.41 -39.58
C THR A 977 4.55 -17.35 -38.90
N GLY A 978 3.46 -17.71 -39.58
CA GLY A 978 2.50 -18.69 -39.10
C GLY A 978 3.08 -20.10 -39.21
N ILE A 979 3.08 -20.84 -38.11
CA ILE A 979 3.71 -22.17 -38.02
C ILE A 979 2.68 -23.30 -37.99
N PHE A 980 1.44 -23.05 -37.55
CA PHE A 980 0.36 -24.02 -37.70
C PHE A 980 -0.85 -23.40 -38.37
N TYR A 981 -1.56 -24.24 -39.14
CA TYR A 981 -2.76 -23.87 -39.89
C TYR A 981 -3.89 -24.87 -39.66
N GLN A 982 -5.13 -24.38 -39.50
CA GLN A 982 -6.31 -25.23 -39.30
C GLN A 982 -6.58 -26.12 -40.53
N THR A 983 -6.91 -27.40 -40.31
CA THR A 983 -7.22 -28.37 -41.39
C THR A 983 -8.61 -28.99 -41.29
N GLY A 984 -9.68 -28.22 -41.48
CA GLY A 984 -11.02 -28.82 -41.50
C GLY A 984 -12.23 -27.90 -41.67
N LYS A 985 -12.63 -27.62 -42.92
CA LYS A 985 -14.05 -27.67 -43.30
C LYS A 985 -14.34 -29.08 -43.81
N ALA A 986 -15.39 -29.72 -43.31
CA ALA A 986 -15.79 -31.06 -43.77
C ALA A 986 -16.10 -31.09 -45.28
N SER A 987 -15.17 -31.59 -46.11
CA SER A 987 -15.47 -32.40 -47.30
C SER A 987 -14.21 -33.03 -47.91
N SER A 988 -14.19 -34.36 -47.91
CA SER A 988 -13.48 -35.28 -48.82
C SER A 988 -12.64 -34.68 -49.96
N ALA A 989 -11.31 -34.75 -49.83
CA ALA A 989 -10.34 -35.27 -50.82
C ALA A 989 -8.94 -34.75 -50.49
N PHE A 990 -7.98 -35.66 -50.35
CA PHE A 990 -6.56 -35.37 -50.43
C PHE A 990 -6.26 -34.76 -51.81
N GLU A 991 -6.00 -33.46 -51.88
CA GLU A 991 -5.15 -32.86 -52.92
C GLU A 991 -4.32 -31.71 -52.33
N GLU A 992 -3.02 -31.77 -52.59
CA GLU A 992 -1.99 -30.73 -52.39
C GLU A 992 -2.53 -29.30 -52.57
N ARG A 993 -2.35 -28.43 -51.56
CA ARG A 993 -2.36 -26.98 -51.76
C ARG A 993 -0.96 -26.41 -51.53
N VAL A 994 -0.36 -26.01 -52.65
CA VAL A 994 0.82 -25.15 -52.78
C VAL A 994 0.45 -23.71 -52.34
N PRO A 995 1.37 -22.91 -51.78
CA PRO A 995 1.08 -21.55 -51.31
C PRO A 995 0.74 -20.63 -52.48
N HIS A 996 -0.41 -19.95 -52.42
CA HIS A 996 -0.82 -19.02 -53.47
C HIS A 996 -0.36 -17.60 -53.14
N ASP A 997 0.61 -17.13 -53.92
CA ASP A 997 1.06 -15.75 -53.97
C ASP A 997 0.07 -14.87 -54.79
N ARG A 998 -0.02 -13.58 -54.40
CA ARG A 998 -0.70 -12.42 -55.02
C ARG A 998 -2.09 -11.96 -54.51
N LEU A 999 -2.02 -10.82 -53.80
CA LEU A 999 -2.98 -9.70 -53.69
C LEU A 999 -4.10 -9.64 -54.76
N SER A 1000 -5.36 -9.63 -54.31
CA SER A 1000 -6.36 -8.69 -54.84
C SER A 1000 -7.55 -8.49 -53.89
N SER A 1001 -7.93 -7.23 -53.77
CA SER A 1001 -9.10 -6.66 -53.10
C SER A 1001 -10.43 -7.38 -53.36
N ALA A 1002 -11.04 -7.91 -52.29
CA ALA A 1002 -12.48 -7.95 -51.96
C ALA A 1002 -12.78 -9.20 -51.10
N GLY A 1003 -13.05 -9.01 -49.81
CA GLY A 1003 -13.55 -10.06 -48.91
C GLY A 1003 -12.47 -10.98 -48.36
N THR A 1004 -11.84 -10.57 -47.26
CA THR A 1004 -10.88 -11.36 -46.49
C THR A 1004 -11.60 -12.47 -45.72
N SER A 1005 -11.68 -13.69 -46.27
CA SER A 1005 -12.09 -14.88 -45.52
C SER A 1005 -11.11 -16.05 -45.59
N ASP A 1006 -9.99 -15.90 -46.30
CA ASP A 1006 -9.09 -17.02 -46.66
C ASP A 1006 -7.62 -16.78 -46.24
N LEU A 1007 -7.34 -15.79 -45.37
CA LEU A 1007 -6.00 -15.51 -44.80
C LEU A 1007 -5.88 -15.85 -43.30
N LEU A 1008 -7.00 -16.13 -42.64
CA LEU A 1008 -7.11 -16.45 -41.22
C LEU A 1008 -7.07 -17.97 -41.00
N ASP A 1009 -6.17 -18.67 -41.70
CA ASP A 1009 -6.04 -20.11 -41.52
C ASP A 1009 -4.94 -20.46 -40.50
N SER A 1010 -4.10 -19.50 -40.10
CA SER A 1010 -3.03 -19.75 -39.13
C SER A 1010 -3.56 -19.71 -37.70
N CYS A 1011 -3.06 -20.60 -36.84
CA CYS A 1011 -3.47 -20.70 -35.43
C CYS A 1011 -2.30 -20.73 -34.46
N ALA A 1012 -1.07 -20.62 -34.98
CA ALA A 1012 0.12 -20.37 -34.18
C ALA A 1012 1.15 -19.66 -35.05
N LEU A 1013 1.98 -18.84 -34.44
CA LEU A 1013 3.08 -18.13 -35.10
C LEU A 1013 4.38 -18.23 -34.30
N ARG A 1014 5.48 -17.83 -34.94
CA ARG A 1014 6.73 -17.49 -34.27
C ARG A 1014 7.33 -16.19 -34.81
N TYR A 1015 8.05 -15.48 -33.96
CA TYR A 1015 8.83 -14.29 -34.27
C TYR A 1015 10.25 -14.40 -33.71
N PRO A 1016 11.32 -14.18 -34.49
CA PRO A 1016 11.31 -13.73 -35.88
C PRO A 1016 11.05 -14.88 -36.86
N ALA A 1017 10.52 -14.57 -38.04
CA ALA A 1017 10.31 -15.51 -39.14
C ALA A 1017 11.63 -16.12 -39.63
N SER A 1018 12.70 -15.30 -39.66
CA SER A 1018 14.06 -15.67 -40.04
C SER A 1018 15.06 -14.64 -39.52
N GLY A 1019 16.29 -15.06 -39.24
CA GLY A 1019 17.36 -14.16 -38.77
C GLY A 1019 17.42 -14.06 -37.24
N GLN A 1020 18.31 -13.20 -36.75
CA GLN A 1020 18.48 -12.90 -35.32
C GLN A 1020 17.58 -11.72 -34.94
N SER A 1021 17.01 -11.76 -33.74
CA SER A 1021 16.20 -10.73 -33.10
C SER A 1021 16.67 -10.59 -31.65
N THR A 1022 16.41 -9.45 -31.01
CA THR A 1022 16.73 -9.24 -29.59
C THR A 1022 15.93 -10.18 -28.69
N TYR A 1023 14.68 -10.48 -29.05
CA TYR A 1023 13.83 -11.47 -28.39
C TYR A 1023 13.21 -12.46 -29.39
N LYS A 1024 12.67 -13.58 -28.87
CA LYS A 1024 11.90 -14.53 -29.66
C LYS A 1024 10.56 -14.86 -29.00
N VAL A 1025 9.53 -15.04 -29.82
CA VAL A 1025 8.19 -15.43 -29.39
C VAL A 1025 7.68 -16.63 -30.18
N VAL A 1026 7.04 -17.56 -29.50
CA VAL A 1026 6.11 -18.54 -30.08
C VAL A 1026 4.74 -18.28 -29.45
N PHE A 1027 3.72 -18.02 -30.26
CA PHE A 1027 2.36 -17.80 -29.77
C PHE A 1027 1.42 -18.81 -30.40
N PHE A 1028 0.70 -19.56 -29.56
CA PHE A 1028 -0.40 -20.41 -29.99
C PHE A 1028 -1.71 -19.75 -29.62
N ALA A 1029 -2.59 -19.59 -30.60
CA ALA A 1029 -3.98 -19.18 -30.43
C ALA A 1029 -4.91 -20.40 -30.24
N PHE A 1030 -4.31 -21.55 -29.95
CA PHE A 1030 -4.98 -22.74 -29.43
C PHE A 1030 -4.14 -23.26 -28.24
N PRO A 1031 -4.76 -24.00 -27.32
CA PRO A 1031 -4.10 -24.46 -26.12
C PRO A 1031 -3.15 -25.62 -26.45
N PHE A 1032 -1.91 -25.56 -25.98
CA PHE A 1032 -0.91 -26.62 -26.14
C PHE A 1032 -1.38 -27.96 -25.55
N GLU A 1033 -2.22 -27.91 -24.52
CA GLU A 1033 -2.93 -29.01 -23.87
C GLU A 1033 -3.75 -29.85 -24.87
N ALA A 1034 -4.21 -29.23 -25.97
CA ALA A 1034 -4.95 -29.93 -27.01
C ALA A 1034 -4.04 -30.78 -27.91
N VAL A 1035 -2.71 -30.62 -27.84
CA VAL A 1035 -1.76 -31.41 -28.63
C VAL A 1035 -1.60 -32.81 -28.01
N PRO A 1036 -1.76 -33.90 -28.78
CA PRO A 1036 -1.76 -35.25 -28.21
C PRO A 1036 -0.39 -35.62 -27.60
N PRO A 1037 -0.33 -36.11 -26.34
CA PRO A 1037 0.94 -36.49 -25.72
C PRO A 1037 1.55 -37.78 -26.30
N ALA A 1038 0.72 -38.72 -26.77
CA ALA A 1038 1.16 -40.04 -27.28
C ALA A 1038 0.91 -40.25 -28.80
N GLY A 1039 1.00 -39.18 -29.59
CA GLY A 1039 0.84 -39.26 -31.05
C GLY A 1039 2.06 -39.87 -31.77
N VAL A 1040 1.83 -40.40 -32.99
CA VAL A 1040 2.91 -40.95 -33.84
C VAL A 1040 3.87 -39.83 -34.22
N TYR A 1041 5.18 -40.02 -33.99
CA TYR A 1041 6.21 -39.07 -34.38
C TYR A 1041 6.03 -38.54 -35.83
N PRO A 1042 6.16 -37.22 -36.09
CA PRO A 1042 6.48 -36.15 -35.12
C PRO A 1042 5.26 -35.58 -34.38
N ASN A 1043 4.07 -36.15 -34.55
CA ASN A 1043 2.79 -35.55 -34.17
C ASN A 1043 2.43 -35.73 -32.68
N ASN A 1044 3.30 -35.30 -31.77
CA ASN A 1044 3.03 -35.31 -30.33
C ASN A 1044 3.57 -34.07 -29.61
N SER A 1045 3.05 -33.81 -28.41
CA SER A 1045 3.41 -32.63 -27.60
C SER A 1045 4.89 -32.61 -27.19
N HIS A 1046 5.50 -33.77 -26.95
CA HIS A 1046 6.90 -33.86 -26.52
C HIS A 1046 7.85 -33.42 -27.64
N THR A 1047 7.60 -33.90 -28.86
CA THR A 1047 8.35 -33.47 -30.06
C THR A 1047 8.14 -31.99 -30.34
N LEU A 1048 6.91 -31.49 -30.14
CA LEU A 1048 6.60 -30.08 -30.34
C LEU A 1048 7.36 -29.19 -29.35
N MET A 1049 7.27 -29.51 -28.05
CA MET A 1049 7.96 -28.80 -26.99
C MET A 1049 9.47 -28.81 -27.21
N ARG A 1050 10.04 -29.96 -27.58
CA ARG A 1050 11.46 -30.10 -27.93
C ARG A 1050 11.88 -29.15 -29.04
N ARG A 1051 11.07 -29.01 -30.09
CA ARG A 1051 11.38 -28.12 -31.21
C ARG A 1051 11.18 -26.64 -30.87
N ILE A 1052 10.21 -26.30 -30.01
CA ILE A 1052 10.01 -24.94 -29.50
C ILE A 1052 11.24 -24.53 -28.67
N MET A 1053 11.61 -25.34 -27.66
CA MET A 1053 12.74 -25.05 -26.79
C MET A 1053 14.07 -25.02 -27.55
N GLY A 1054 14.30 -25.98 -28.46
CA GLY A 1054 15.49 -25.96 -29.31
C GLY A 1054 15.57 -24.73 -30.21
N TRP A 1055 14.42 -24.21 -30.66
CA TRP A 1055 14.38 -22.97 -31.43
C TRP A 1055 14.69 -21.72 -30.59
N PHE A 1056 14.32 -21.70 -29.30
CA PHE A 1056 14.79 -20.67 -28.37
C PHE A 1056 16.30 -20.75 -28.10
N GLY A 1057 16.90 -21.93 -28.23
CA GLY A 1057 18.32 -22.19 -27.98
C GLY A 1057 18.56 -23.13 -26.80
N LEU A 1058 17.48 -23.66 -26.22
CA LEU A 1058 17.47 -24.60 -25.10
C LEU A 1058 17.52 -26.04 -25.63
N GLU A 1059 18.72 -26.54 -25.94
CA GLU A 1059 18.95 -27.94 -26.29
C GLU A 1059 19.92 -28.61 -25.30
N LYS A 1060 19.53 -29.78 -24.78
CA LYS A 1060 20.47 -30.68 -24.09
C LYS A 1060 21.40 -31.32 -25.12
N PRO A 1061 22.73 -31.35 -24.93
CA PRO A 1061 23.59 -32.18 -25.76
C PRO A 1061 23.50 -33.66 -25.34
N SER A 1062 23.50 -34.53 -26.35
CA SER A 1062 23.70 -35.99 -26.36
C SER A 1062 22.45 -36.89 -26.30
N TYR A 1063 22.19 -37.53 -27.44
CA TYR A 1063 21.52 -38.82 -27.53
C TYR A 1063 22.47 -39.93 -27.05
N ILE A 1064 21.92 -41.05 -26.56
CA ILE A 1064 22.69 -42.25 -26.29
C ILE A 1064 22.78 -43.02 -27.60
N ARG A 1065 23.97 -43.08 -28.18
CA ARG A 1065 24.18 -43.90 -29.37
C ARG A 1065 23.89 -45.36 -29.03
N GLY A 1066 23.08 -46.03 -29.85
CA GLY A 1066 22.61 -47.38 -29.62
C GLY A 1066 21.29 -47.51 -28.85
N ASP A 1067 20.74 -46.42 -28.31
CA ASP A 1067 19.38 -46.32 -27.77
C ASP A 1067 18.42 -45.93 -28.90
N ALA A 1068 18.13 -46.88 -29.78
CA ALA A 1068 17.39 -46.65 -31.01
C ALA A 1068 15.90 -46.37 -30.75
N ASN A 1069 15.34 -46.83 -29.63
CA ASN A 1069 13.94 -46.60 -29.28
C ASN A 1069 13.74 -45.34 -28.39
N GLY A 1070 14.84 -44.73 -27.91
CA GLY A 1070 14.84 -43.47 -27.16
C GLY A 1070 14.37 -43.61 -25.72
N ASP A 1071 14.46 -44.81 -25.12
CA ASP A 1071 14.00 -45.07 -23.75
C ASP A 1071 15.09 -44.83 -22.67
N GLY A 1072 16.28 -44.41 -23.10
CA GLY A 1072 17.42 -44.11 -22.25
C GLY A 1072 18.28 -45.32 -21.90
N ILE A 1073 17.96 -46.52 -22.38
CA ILE A 1073 18.60 -47.78 -21.99
C ILE A 1073 18.93 -48.63 -23.21
N ILE A 1074 20.22 -48.85 -23.48
CA ILE A 1074 20.65 -49.77 -24.55
C ILE A 1074 20.34 -51.22 -24.15
N ASP A 1075 19.29 -51.82 -24.72
CA ASP A 1075 18.85 -53.19 -24.45
C ASP A 1075 18.27 -53.94 -25.68
N LEU A 1076 17.48 -54.99 -25.46
CA LEU A 1076 16.87 -55.77 -26.55
C LEU A 1076 15.81 -54.95 -27.33
N GLY A 1077 15.17 -53.99 -26.67
CA GLY A 1077 14.21 -53.04 -27.23
C GLY A 1077 14.78 -52.29 -28.43
N ASP A 1078 16.02 -51.81 -28.34
CA ASP A 1078 16.72 -51.11 -29.43
C ASP A 1078 16.98 -52.00 -30.64
N ILE A 1079 17.42 -53.24 -30.37
CA ILE A 1079 17.60 -54.24 -31.44
C ILE A 1079 16.27 -54.49 -32.14
N LEU A 1080 15.18 -54.64 -31.38
CA LEU A 1080 13.85 -54.87 -31.95
C LEU A 1080 13.35 -53.66 -32.75
N TYR A 1081 13.68 -52.44 -32.28
CA TYR A 1081 13.35 -51.19 -32.95
C TYR A 1081 14.10 -51.07 -34.28
N LEU A 1082 15.42 -51.30 -34.31
CA LEU A 1082 16.22 -51.32 -35.55
C LEU A 1082 15.78 -52.44 -36.51
N VAL A 1083 15.43 -53.64 -36.01
CA VAL A 1083 14.83 -54.70 -36.85
C VAL A 1083 13.53 -54.22 -37.50
N SER A 1084 12.71 -53.49 -36.76
CA SER A 1084 11.45 -52.93 -37.25
C SER A 1084 11.69 -51.90 -38.35
N TYR A 1085 12.62 -50.96 -38.12
CA TYR A 1085 13.04 -49.95 -39.08
C TYR A 1085 13.60 -50.59 -40.37
N LEU A 1086 14.60 -51.46 -40.26
CA LEU A 1086 15.31 -52.04 -41.41
C LEU A 1086 14.49 -53.03 -42.24
N TYR A 1087 13.60 -53.80 -41.61
CA TYR A 1087 12.96 -54.96 -42.25
C TYR A 1087 11.43 -54.97 -42.21
N LYS A 1088 10.79 -54.06 -41.48
CA LYS A 1088 9.33 -54.04 -41.30
C LYS A 1088 8.68 -52.67 -41.56
N SER A 1089 9.40 -51.74 -42.18
CA SER A 1089 8.92 -50.38 -42.47
C SER A 1089 8.55 -49.58 -41.22
N GLY A 1090 9.22 -49.84 -40.09
CA GLY A 1090 9.14 -48.99 -38.89
C GLY A 1090 9.81 -47.62 -39.11
N PRO A 1091 9.57 -46.65 -38.23
CA PRO A 1091 10.21 -45.33 -38.27
C PRO A 1091 11.71 -45.41 -37.93
N ALA A 1092 12.49 -44.42 -38.38
CA ALA A 1092 13.88 -44.24 -37.95
C ALA A 1092 13.93 -43.83 -36.46
N SER A 1093 15.10 -43.95 -35.83
CA SER A 1093 15.34 -43.37 -34.51
C SER A 1093 15.30 -41.84 -34.58
N ASP A 1094 14.92 -41.18 -33.48
CA ASP A 1094 14.97 -39.72 -33.33
C ASP A 1094 15.71 -39.38 -32.02
N PRO A 1095 16.90 -38.75 -32.09
CA PRO A 1095 17.60 -38.35 -33.30
C PRO A 1095 18.10 -39.56 -34.12
N PHE A 1096 18.36 -39.34 -35.41
CA PHE A 1096 18.80 -40.40 -36.34
C PHE A 1096 20.08 -41.08 -35.84
N GLU A 1097 20.96 -40.30 -35.22
CA GLU A 1097 22.24 -40.72 -34.68
C GLU A 1097 22.13 -41.67 -33.47
N ALA A 1098 20.95 -41.78 -32.83
CA ALA A 1098 20.72 -42.75 -31.77
C ALA A 1098 20.66 -44.19 -32.28
N GLY A 1099 20.24 -44.40 -33.54
CA GLY A 1099 20.17 -45.71 -34.18
C GLY A 1099 21.41 -46.14 -34.95
N ASP A 1100 22.35 -45.21 -35.18
CA ASP A 1100 23.67 -45.45 -35.80
C ASP A 1100 24.64 -45.91 -34.69
N ALA A 1101 24.56 -47.18 -34.29
CA ALA A 1101 25.30 -47.73 -33.18
C ALA A 1101 26.81 -47.86 -33.44
N ASP A 1102 27.25 -47.91 -34.71
CA ASP A 1102 28.66 -48.09 -35.05
C ASP A 1102 29.39 -46.83 -35.56
N CYS A 1103 28.69 -45.68 -35.58
CA CYS A 1103 29.19 -44.36 -35.95
C CYS A 1103 29.62 -44.21 -37.40
N ASP A 1104 29.07 -45.00 -38.32
CA ASP A 1104 29.42 -44.89 -39.73
C ASP A 1104 28.59 -43.86 -40.52
N GLY A 1105 27.55 -43.31 -39.89
CA GLY A 1105 26.69 -42.26 -40.43
C GLY A 1105 25.46 -42.76 -41.18
N ASP A 1106 25.27 -44.08 -41.29
CA ASP A 1106 24.07 -44.72 -41.81
C ASP A 1106 23.42 -45.59 -40.70
N ILE A 1107 22.13 -45.94 -40.85
CA ILE A 1107 21.50 -46.97 -40.01
C ILE A 1107 21.26 -48.20 -40.88
N ASP A 1108 22.05 -49.25 -40.70
CA ASP A 1108 21.99 -50.48 -41.47
C ASP A 1108 22.17 -51.76 -40.61
N LEU A 1109 22.47 -52.90 -41.26
CA LEU A 1109 22.65 -54.16 -40.54
C LEU A 1109 23.90 -54.14 -39.63
N GLY A 1110 24.88 -53.29 -39.92
CA GLY A 1110 26.06 -52.99 -39.12
C GLY A 1110 25.69 -52.59 -37.70
N ASP A 1111 24.81 -51.60 -37.54
CA ASP A 1111 24.36 -51.09 -36.24
C ASP A 1111 23.67 -52.16 -35.40
N LEU A 1112 22.78 -52.92 -36.04
CA LEU A 1112 22.07 -54.03 -35.40
C LEU A 1112 23.07 -55.10 -34.92
N LEU A 1113 24.06 -55.44 -35.74
CA LEU A 1113 25.10 -56.40 -35.38
C LEU A 1113 26.03 -55.85 -34.28
N TYR A 1114 26.28 -54.55 -34.27
CA TYR A 1114 27.06 -53.86 -33.25
C TYR A 1114 26.36 -53.95 -31.89
N LEU A 1115 25.07 -53.62 -31.81
CA LEU A 1115 24.26 -53.76 -30.59
C LEU A 1115 24.20 -55.19 -30.07
N VAL A 1116 23.98 -56.17 -30.96
CA VAL A 1116 24.00 -57.60 -30.58
C VAL A 1116 25.38 -58.02 -30.05
N SER A 1117 26.45 -57.48 -30.62
CA SER A 1117 27.82 -57.75 -30.17
C SER A 1117 28.08 -57.15 -28.79
N TYR A 1118 27.68 -55.90 -28.57
CA TYR A 1118 27.76 -55.20 -27.30
C TYR A 1118 27.00 -55.94 -26.20
N LEU A 1119 25.69 -56.16 -26.38
CA LEU A 1119 24.81 -56.70 -25.36
C LEU A 1119 25.06 -58.17 -25.02
N TYR A 1120 25.47 -58.99 -25.99
CA TYR A 1120 25.50 -60.44 -25.82
C TYR A 1120 26.86 -61.10 -26.08
N LYS A 1121 27.84 -60.39 -26.63
CA LYS A 1121 29.16 -60.95 -26.97
C LYS A 1121 30.33 -60.22 -26.32
N GLY A 1122 30.05 -59.23 -25.46
CA GLY A 1122 31.07 -58.44 -24.77
C GLY A 1122 31.83 -57.50 -25.71
N GLY A 1123 31.17 -57.04 -26.77
CA GLY A 1123 31.68 -55.97 -27.64
C GLY A 1123 31.76 -54.62 -26.91
N PRO A 1124 32.43 -53.62 -27.51
CA PRO A 1124 32.48 -52.26 -26.98
C PRO A 1124 31.09 -51.61 -26.95
N ALA A 1125 30.88 -50.66 -26.03
CA ALA A 1125 29.66 -49.86 -25.99
C ALA A 1125 29.55 -48.97 -27.24
N PRO A 1126 28.34 -48.77 -27.79
CA PRO A 1126 28.13 -47.85 -28.91
C PRO A 1126 28.55 -46.43 -28.53
N GLY A 1127 29.28 -45.76 -29.42
CA GLY A 1127 29.82 -44.43 -29.18
C GLY A 1127 30.89 -44.06 -30.19
N CYS A 1128 30.98 -42.76 -30.49
CA CYS A 1128 32.10 -42.17 -31.20
C CYS A 1128 33.04 -41.56 -30.14
#